data_AF-A0A2N3N4T8-F1
#
_entry.id   AF-A0A2N3N4T8-F1
#
_cell.length_a   1.000
_cell.length_b   1.000
_cell.length_c   1.000
_cell.angle_alpha   90.00
_cell.angle_beta   90.00
_cell.angle_gamma   90.00
#
_symmetry.space_group_name_H-M   'P 1'
#
loop_
_entity.id
_entity.type
_entity.pdbx_description
1 polymer ?
#
loop_
_entity_poly.entity_id
_entity_poly.type
_entity_poly.pdbx_seq_one_letter_code
_entity_poly.pdbx_strand_id
1 'polypeptide(L)'
;MTCPASSLFRLLLSLLLAGLVVADPDHEIDTANWLRIPVSDIDGFNPTPWRCSGAAPNVQTILEFHRNWHCTNPDRSSFNWGRRFFGFHKQFLQGYNRYLASIGEPNIQTWVAAKDAPVPPAHGSRQKNAICTACLDLADDFKVPAVGGRLDTYQTVSKIAEDIVRWHNLNHGFIGSSGGCSDGCSVESTAARCGDMACPHISPRDPIFYRYHHLFDDIQDAWRTLKPTDIAIVLDRSGSMSSNTPRGGTKLEAAKTAAALFADLLEDGSNHQLGMVSFSSRASSPPDMPLTSVANAPAALQQALSGLTASGTTSIGDGLIKAQELIGAGPEERKAILLLTDGMENSAPMIANAIPTLGDTHVCSVGFGLAGELDGAKLQSLTEQQGGIHISTPDDLELRKFFVFCFANIFDTFVGEDPLATLGWNETISSPTIHHSLSDEKLVFILSWRNTTSGSNLRLSITSPSGSVVDLQSPGVESKVGQSWHIVRFNLPLLGERDGNWTARAVRPIHNFVNGFTSRSFEDPEEGVALVKNEIAALCHGGCNRTLYFEDSYDGGQLFADRESMYGGAIYSQPLLSGEIIRANNASEFAQILKGGQHFDLLVYSSQYTKDEQPYDGELANSLCRRRFRSIISDNRRVRGAEGILKCAGTARGQGTEFKLITPGPSKLLDGTTYLTRPDGAIEGSYEVRALDASTTPVQATFEGGQGAVIAVGDGGEDEEYFITVLTRSMGKVKPYQYHNNTYTTEPLHPTFHIPATHWPSCGYSRVNATVSVTRPLASLSGLLYAAAQSSKGTNPTYADDLDPRAIAASTLNASSIPTETQSFILFDDGTHGDTTANDHYWEIDLPAGFTEFDGEYQLHAYFTLCQISSCGRETCVKREAQQTITVHPRLHTECKYHVDKSSIQGYTDTKTVTFYPIDVNGCPLGPGYTDHLVVSGCTGVQVIGVGEDGYGGYQANVSYVPGNGQQYVTIAQYGRPSNLIKVYLS
;
A
#
# COMPACT_ATOMS: atom_id res chain seq x y z
N MET A 1 -46.60 -40.42 6.38
CA MET A 1 -46.59 -41.03 5.03
C MET A 1 -46.05 -39.99 4.07
N THR A 2 -44.96 -40.36 3.42
CA THR A 2 -44.14 -39.61 2.48
C THR A 2 -44.92 -39.10 1.26
N CYS A 3 -44.60 -37.89 0.79
CA CYS A 3 -45.01 -37.39 -0.53
C CYS A 3 -43.81 -36.71 -1.23
N PRO A 4 -43.74 -36.77 -2.57
CA PRO A 4 -42.51 -36.75 -3.36
C PRO A 4 -42.21 -35.38 -4.00
N ALA A 5 -40.96 -35.22 -4.42
CA ALA A 5 -40.41 -34.03 -5.08
C ALA A 5 -40.69 -33.99 -6.58
N SER A 6 -41.02 -32.79 -7.08
CA SER A 6 -40.76 -32.37 -8.46
C SER A 6 -40.40 -30.87 -8.49
N SER A 7 -39.09 -30.62 -8.58
CA SER A 7 -38.39 -29.54 -9.32
C SER A 7 -39.00 -28.12 -9.35
N LEU A 8 -38.42 -27.18 -8.58
CA LEU A 8 -37.37 -26.27 -9.07
C LEU A 8 -36.83 -25.37 -7.93
N PHE A 9 -35.56 -25.64 -7.65
CA PHE A 9 -34.56 -25.03 -6.76
C PHE A 9 -34.66 -23.51 -6.52
N ARG A 10 -34.77 -23.11 -5.25
CA ARG A 10 -33.93 -22.11 -4.55
C ARG A 10 -34.31 -22.09 -3.05
N LEU A 11 -33.29 -22.18 -2.20
CA LEU A 11 -33.31 -22.13 -0.73
C LEU A 11 -34.09 -23.23 0.04
N LEU A 12 -33.37 -24.29 0.39
CA LEU A 12 -33.62 -25.06 1.62
C LEU A 12 -32.31 -25.73 2.03
N LEU A 13 -31.44 -24.97 2.72
CA LEU A 13 -30.39 -25.52 3.58
C LEU A 13 -30.61 -25.01 5.01
N SER A 14 -31.75 -25.36 5.59
CA SER A 14 -31.90 -25.44 7.04
C SER A 14 -32.96 -26.48 7.39
N LEU A 15 -32.57 -27.39 8.30
CA LEU A 15 -33.39 -28.36 9.05
C LEU A 15 -33.56 -29.77 8.47
N LEU A 16 -32.46 -30.54 8.53
CA LEU A 16 -32.49 -31.89 9.13
C LEU A 16 -31.80 -31.78 10.51
N LEU A 17 -32.61 -31.72 11.58
CA LEU A 17 -32.16 -31.71 12.98
C LEU A 17 -31.79 -33.13 13.43
N ALA A 18 -30.50 -33.34 13.76
CA ALA A 18 -29.99 -34.06 14.94
C ALA A 18 -28.52 -34.39 14.73
N GLY A 19 -27.66 -33.42 15.05
CA GLY A 19 -26.21 -33.53 14.92
C GLY A 19 -25.57 -32.17 14.66
N LEU A 20 -25.94 -31.14 15.43
CA LEU A 20 -25.11 -29.94 15.53
C LEU A 20 -23.83 -30.38 16.23
N VAL A 21 -22.85 -30.82 15.45
CA VAL A 21 -21.46 -30.74 15.86
C VAL A 21 -21.16 -29.25 15.79
N VAL A 22 -20.99 -28.65 16.97
CA VAL A 22 -20.40 -27.31 17.12
C VAL A 22 -19.14 -27.29 16.27
N ALA A 23 -18.93 -26.22 15.50
CA ALA A 23 -17.67 -25.95 14.80
C ALA A 23 -16.49 -26.30 15.71
N ASP A 24 -15.77 -27.36 15.35
CA ASP A 24 -14.50 -27.70 15.97
C ASP A 24 -13.45 -26.89 15.20
N PRO A 25 -12.72 -25.95 15.83
CA PRO A 25 -11.65 -25.19 15.17
C PRO A 25 -10.55 -26.08 14.56
N ASP A 26 -10.53 -27.38 14.89
CA ASP A 26 -9.55 -28.35 14.37
C ASP A 26 -10.08 -29.21 13.20
N HIS A 27 -11.36 -29.06 12.83
CA HIS A 27 -11.97 -29.73 11.69
C HIS A 27 -12.43 -28.65 10.70
N GLU A 28 -11.64 -28.37 9.66
CA GLU A 28 -12.07 -27.43 8.61
C GLU A 28 -13.46 -27.83 8.11
N ILE A 29 -14.39 -26.92 8.35
CA ILE A 29 -15.82 -27.10 8.30
C ILE A 29 -16.23 -27.41 6.86
N ASP A 30 -16.85 -28.57 6.69
CA ASP A 30 -17.76 -28.88 5.59
C ASP A 30 -17.21 -28.95 4.15
N THR A 31 -15.95 -29.37 3.97
CA THR A 31 -15.48 -29.84 2.65
C THR A 31 -16.42 -30.91 2.08
N ALA A 32 -17.02 -31.73 2.95
CA ALA A 32 -17.96 -32.77 2.57
C ALA A 32 -19.22 -32.24 1.86
N ASN A 33 -19.84 -31.14 2.33
CA ASN A 33 -20.97 -30.55 1.60
C ASN A 33 -20.49 -29.76 0.39
N TRP A 34 -19.42 -28.96 0.49
CA TRP A 34 -18.82 -28.25 -0.65
C TRP A 34 -18.63 -29.16 -1.87
N LEU A 35 -18.07 -30.35 -1.66
CA LEU A 35 -17.79 -31.33 -2.71
C LEU A 35 -19.04 -31.95 -3.36
N ARG A 36 -20.19 -31.87 -2.68
CA ARG A 36 -21.49 -32.37 -3.15
C ARG A 36 -22.31 -31.30 -3.86
N ILE A 37 -21.93 -30.02 -3.76
CA ILE A 37 -22.62 -28.92 -4.45
C ILE A 37 -22.49 -29.13 -5.97
N PRO A 38 -23.59 -28.96 -6.73
CA PRO A 38 -23.53 -28.89 -8.19
C PRO A 38 -22.63 -27.75 -8.66
N VAL A 39 -21.76 -28.02 -9.63
CA VAL A 39 -20.87 -26.98 -10.19
C VAL A 39 -21.65 -25.81 -10.80
N SER A 40 -22.88 -26.07 -11.26
CA SER A 40 -23.80 -25.06 -11.79
C SER A 40 -24.30 -24.06 -10.75
N ASP A 41 -24.20 -24.38 -9.46
CA ASP A 41 -24.78 -23.59 -8.38
C ASP A 41 -23.75 -22.62 -7.78
N ILE A 42 -22.53 -22.62 -8.32
CA ILE A 42 -21.41 -21.81 -7.84
C ILE A 42 -20.97 -20.89 -8.97
N ASP A 43 -21.20 -19.59 -8.77
CA ASP A 43 -20.83 -18.58 -9.74
C ASP A 43 -19.32 -18.59 -10.00
N GLY A 44 -18.94 -18.44 -11.28
CA GLY A 44 -17.55 -18.41 -11.72
C GLY A 44 -16.93 -19.78 -12.04
N PHE A 45 -17.69 -20.89 -11.95
CA PHE A 45 -17.26 -22.18 -12.49
C PHE A 45 -17.54 -22.35 -13.98
N ASN A 46 -16.60 -22.96 -14.71
CA ASN A 46 -16.70 -23.27 -16.13
C ASN A 46 -16.67 -24.80 -16.32
N PRO A 47 -17.81 -25.51 -16.14
CA PRO A 47 -17.85 -26.96 -16.19
C PRO A 47 -17.42 -27.48 -17.56
N THR A 48 -16.53 -28.47 -17.56
CA THR A 48 -16.09 -29.15 -18.78
C THR A 48 -16.98 -30.36 -19.07
N PRO A 49 -17.19 -30.75 -20.35
CA PRO A 49 -17.91 -31.97 -20.68
C PRO A 49 -17.29 -33.20 -20.01
N TRP A 50 -18.12 -34.14 -19.56
CA TRP A 50 -17.67 -35.37 -18.92
C TRP A 50 -16.86 -36.26 -19.88
N ARG A 51 -15.66 -36.66 -19.47
CA ARG A 51 -14.69 -37.40 -20.30
C ARG A 51 -14.05 -38.60 -19.59
N CYS A 52 -14.38 -38.84 -18.32
CA CYS A 52 -13.96 -40.07 -17.66
C CYS A 52 -14.72 -41.29 -18.19
N SER A 53 -14.18 -42.49 -17.95
CA SER A 53 -14.87 -43.75 -18.22
C SER A 53 -16.14 -43.89 -17.38
N GLY A 54 -17.27 -44.25 -17.99
CA GLY A 54 -18.56 -44.45 -17.33
C GLY A 54 -19.67 -43.51 -17.83
N ALA A 55 -20.88 -43.69 -17.31
CA ALA A 55 -21.99 -42.78 -17.61
C ALA A 55 -21.71 -41.40 -17.03
N ALA A 56 -22.00 -40.34 -17.80
CA ALA A 56 -21.91 -38.98 -17.29
C ALA A 56 -22.92 -38.77 -16.15
N PRO A 57 -22.56 -38.08 -15.07
CA PRO A 57 -23.52 -37.69 -14.05
C PRO A 57 -24.57 -36.73 -14.63
N ASN A 58 -25.79 -36.75 -14.07
CA ASN A 58 -26.88 -35.87 -14.51
C ASN A 58 -26.52 -34.39 -14.30
N VAL A 59 -25.86 -34.08 -13.18
CA VAL A 59 -25.23 -32.79 -12.90
C VAL A 59 -23.92 -33.09 -12.21
N GLN A 60 -22.80 -32.52 -12.69
CA GLN A 60 -21.50 -32.72 -12.07
C GLN A 60 -21.45 -32.00 -10.72
N THR A 61 -21.10 -32.73 -9.65
CA THR A 61 -20.71 -32.08 -8.38
C THR A 61 -19.29 -31.54 -8.46
N ILE A 62 -18.88 -30.70 -7.50
CA ILE A 62 -17.50 -30.18 -7.42
C ILE A 62 -16.46 -31.30 -7.41
N LEU A 63 -16.69 -32.37 -6.64
CA LEU A 63 -15.81 -33.55 -6.65
C LEU A 63 -15.74 -34.23 -8.02
N GLU A 64 -16.88 -34.34 -8.71
CA GLU A 64 -16.91 -34.96 -10.03
C GLU A 64 -16.25 -34.10 -11.10
N PHE A 65 -16.38 -32.77 -11.00
CA PHE A 65 -15.69 -31.81 -11.86
C PHE A 65 -14.17 -31.92 -11.70
N HIS A 66 -13.67 -32.01 -10.46
CA HIS A 66 -12.25 -32.27 -10.21
C HIS A 66 -11.78 -33.60 -10.80
N ARG A 67 -12.55 -34.68 -10.57
CA ARG A 67 -12.27 -35.99 -11.18
C ARG A 67 -12.22 -35.90 -12.71
N ASN A 68 -13.15 -35.15 -13.32
CA ASN A 68 -13.21 -34.94 -14.76
C ASN A 68 -12.01 -34.17 -15.31
N TRP A 69 -11.45 -33.21 -14.54
CA TRP A 69 -10.21 -32.51 -14.92
C TRP A 69 -9.06 -33.49 -15.20
N HIS A 70 -8.87 -34.49 -14.34
CA HIS A 70 -7.79 -35.47 -14.49
C HIS A 70 -8.02 -36.39 -15.70
N CYS A 71 -9.26 -36.74 -15.99
CA CYS A 71 -9.62 -37.52 -17.18
C CYS A 71 -9.43 -36.75 -18.49
N THR A 72 -9.59 -35.42 -18.44
CA THR A 72 -9.44 -34.54 -19.62
C THR A 72 -8.02 -34.09 -19.89
N ASN A 73 -7.11 -34.26 -18.93
CA ASN A 73 -5.72 -33.84 -19.03
C ASN A 73 -4.73 -34.97 -18.63
N PRO A 74 -4.84 -36.19 -19.21
CA PRO A 74 -4.12 -37.37 -18.73
C PRO A 74 -2.61 -37.42 -19.06
N ASP A 75 -2.14 -36.61 -20.02
CA ASP A 75 -0.83 -36.78 -20.65
C ASP A 75 0.17 -35.64 -20.40
N ARG A 76 -0.19 -34.59 -19.64
CA ARG A 76 0.68 -33.45 -19.28
C ARG A 76 1.37 -32.76 -20.47
N SER A 77 0.93 -33.02 -21.72
CA SER A 77 1.73 -32.72 -22.93
C SER A 77 1.05 -31.79 -23.93
N SER A 78 -0.22 -31.42 -23.69
CA SER A 78 -0.91 -30.47 -24.58
C SER A 78 -0.30 -29.07 -24.49
N PHE A 79 -0.24 -28.35 -25.61
CA PHE A 79 0.36 -27.01 -25.76
C PHE A 79 -0.12 -25.95 -24.73
N ASN A 80 -1.25 -26.16 -24.06
CA ASN A 80 -1.84 -25.25 -23.07
C ASN A 80 -2.05 -25.89 -21.69
N TRP A 81 -1.42 -27.03 -21.41
CA TRP A 81 -1.66 -27.77 -20.16
C TRP A 81 -1.38 -26.91 -18.92
N GLY A 82 -0.25 -26.19 -18.87
CA GLY A 82 0.13 -25.40 -17.70
C GLY A 82 -0.82 -24.23 -17.40
N ARG A 83 -1.30 -23.52 -18.42
CA ARG A 83 -2.34 -22.49 -18.26
C ARG A 83 -3.64 -23.08 -17.70
N ARG A 84 -4.05 -24.27 -18.17
CA ARG A 84 -5.23 -24.98 -17.66
C ARG A 84 -5.02 -25.48 -16.23
N PHE A 85 -3.81 -25.89 -15.87
CA PHE A 85 -3.45 -26.31 -14.51
C PHE A 85 -3.65 -25.17 -13.53
N PHE A 86 -3.01 -24.02 -13.73
CA PHE A 86 -3.18 -22.87 -12.85
C PHE A 86 -4.63 -22.35 -12.85
N GLY A 87 -5.25 -22.21 -14.03
CA GLY A 87 -6.63 -21.72 -14.13
C GLY A 87 -7.65 -22.60 -13.41
N PHE A 88 -7.47 -23.93 -13.45
CA PHE A 88 -8.31 -24.84 -12.70
C PHE A 88 -8.15 -24.68 -11.19
N HIS A 89 -6.91 -24.61 -10.67
CA HIS A 89 -6.66 -24.45 -9.24
C HIS A 89 -7.22 -23.13 -8.73
N LYS A 90 -6.97 -22.02 -9.43
CA LYS A 90 -7.49 -20.70 -9.09
C LYS A 90 -9.02 -20.70 -9.03
N GLN A 91 -9.70 -21.25 -10.05
CA GLN A 91 -11.16 -21.37 -10.06
C GLN A 91 -11.69 -22.20 -8.88
N PHE A 92 -10.99 -23.28 -8.53
CA PHE A 92 -11.38 -24.17 -7.45
C PHE A 92 -11.24 -23.50 -6.06
N LEU A 93 -10.13 -22.80 -5.83
CA LEU A 93 -9.85 -22.06 -4.59
C LEU A 93 -10.80 -20.87 -4.40
N GLN A 94 -10.98 -20.05 -5.44
CA GLN A 94 -11.92 -18.92 -5.40
C GLN A 94 -13.36 -19.40 -5.16
N GLY A 95 -13.74 -20.52 -5.78
CA GLY A 95 -15.00 -21.19 -5.53
C GLY A 95 -15.21 -21.54 -4.06
N TYR A 96 -14.18 -22.12 -3.44
CA TYR A 96 -14.28 -22.55 -2.05
C TYR A 96 -14.31 -21.36 -1.09
N ASN A 97 -13.50 -20.31 -1.30
CA ASN A 97 -13.58 -19.08 -0.51
C ASN A 97 -14.97 -18.41 -0.61
N ARG A 98 -15.61 -18.41 -1.80
CA ARG A 98 -17.00 -17.94 -1.94
C ARG A 98 -17.99 -18.77 -1.13
N TYR A 99 -17.80 -20.09 -1.09
CA TYR A 99 -18.62 -20.96 -0.27
C TYR A 99 -18.43 -20.65 1.22
N LEU A 100 -17.19 -20.56 1.70
CA LEU A 100 -16.87 -20.22 3.08
C LEU A 100 -17.47 -18.87 3.48
N ALA A 101 -17.33 -17.85 2.64
CA ALA A 101 -17.96 -16.55 2.84
C ALA A 101 -19.49 -16.64 2.97
N SER A 102 -20.15 -17.49 2.16
CA SER A 102 -21.61 -17.65 2.18
C SER A 102 -22.15 -18.27 3.48
N ILE A 103 -21.34 -19.07 4.17
CA ILE A 103 -21.68 -19.69 5.46
C ILE A 103 -21.03 -18.95 6.64
N GLY A 104 -20.23 -17.93 6.38
CA GLY A 104 -19.63 -17.07 7.39
C GLY A 104 -18.32 -17.58 7.98
N GLU A 105 -17.65 -18.50 7.29
CA GLU A 105 -16.36 -19.07 7.68
C GLU A 105 -15.18 -18.22 7.17
N PRO A 106 -13.98 -18.35 7.78
CA PRO A 106 -12.77 -17.67 7.31
C PRO A 106 -12.33 -18.14 5.92
N ASN A 107 -11.63 -17.26 5.19
CA ASN A 107 -10.88 -17.64 3.99
C ASN A 107 -9.75 -18.61 4.35
N ILE A 108 -9.29 -19.40 3.38
CA ILE A 108 -8.20 -20.37 3.59
C ILE A 108 -6.82 -19.79 3.30
N GLN A 109 -5.94 -19.92 4.29
CA GLN A 109 -4.54 -19.49 4.22
C GLN A 109 -3.70 -20.44 3.35
N THR A 110 -2.64 -19.92 2.73
CA THR A 110 -1.64 -20.77 2.07
C THR A 110 -0.92 -21.61 3.12
N TRP A 111 -0.70 -22.89 2.84
CA TRP A 111 0.26 -23.70 3.58
C TRP A 111 1.37 -24.21 2.65
N VAL A 112 2.61 -24.06 3.11
CA VAL A 112 3.79 -24.41 2.32
C VAL A 112 4.32 -25.75 2.81
N ALA A 113 4.31 -26.74 1.93
CA ALA A 113 4.97 -28.00 2.22
C ALA A 113 6.48 -27.76 2.38
N ALA A 114 6.99 -28.10 3.55
CA ALA A 114 8.40 -28.00 3.90
C ALA A 114 8.77 -29.13 4.85
N LYS A 115 10.06 -29.46 4.91
CA LYS A 115 10.52 -30.50 5.82
C LYS A 115 10.23 -30.04 7.26
N ASP A 116 9.62 -30.93 8.03
CA ASP A 116 9.24 -30.70 9.42
C ASP A 116 8.12 -29.66 9.62
N ALA A 117 7.45 -29.22 8.55
CA ALA A 117 6.28 -28.34 8.65
C ALA A 117 5.11 -29.05 9.35
N PRO A 118 4.40 -28.38 10.29
CA PRO A 118 3.18 -28.90 10.88
C PRO A 118 2.04 -28.83 9.86
N VAL A 119 1.26 -29.90 9.73
CA VAL A 119 0.07 -29.94 8.87
C VAL A 119 -1.16 -29.41 9.63
N PRO A 120 -1.74 -28.24 9.27
CA PRO A 120 -2.74 -27.54 10.08
C PRO A 120 -4.04 -28.29 10.37
N PRO A 121 -4.77 -28.85 9.39
CA PRO A 121 -6.05 -29.45 9.69
C PRO A 121 -5.88 -30.94 10.03
N ALA A 122 -6.60 -31.39 11.05
CA ALA A 122 -6.77 -32.82 11.29
C ALA A 122 -7.60 -33.45 10.16
N HIS A 123 -7.32 -34.70 9.81
CA HIS A 123 -8.14 -35.44 8.84
C HIS A 123 -8.01 -36.95 9.08
N GLY A 124 -9.13 -37.66 9.26
CA GLY A 124 -9.12 -39.10 9.58
C GLY A 124 -8.29 -39.43 10.83
N SER A 125 -7.29 -40.30 10.71
CA SER A 125 -6.28 -40.60 11.73
C SER A 125 -5.10 -39.63 11.80
N ARG A 126 -4.91 -38.72 10.84
CA ARG A 126 -3.86 -37.70 10.88
C ARG A 126 -4.29 -36.60 11.87
N GLN A 127 -3.58 -36.49 12.98
CA GLN A 127 -3.79 -35.42 13.95
C GLN A 127 -3.38 -34.07 13.38
N LYS A 128 -4.02 -32.99 13.85
CA LYS A 128 -3.58 -31.61 13.60
C LYS A 128 -2.12 -31.43 14.04
N ASN A 129 -1.38 -30.64 13.29
CA ASN A 129 0.04 -30.35 13.47
C ASN A 129 0.94 -31.61 13.37
N ALA A 130 0.49 -32.65 12.68
CA ALA A 130 1.36 -33.77 12.32
C ALA A 130 2.54 -33.25 11.46
N ILE A 131 3.75 -33.63 11.84
CA ILE A 131 4.98 -33.14 11.22
C ILE A 131 5.24 -33.85 9.89
N CYS A 132 5.38 -33.08 8.80
CA CYS A 132 5.75 -33.61 7.50
C CYS A 132 7.28 -33.78 7.36
N THR A 133 7.83 -34.84 7.94
CA THR A 133 9.29 -35.11 7.95
C THR A 133 9.92 -35.38 6.58
N ALA A 134 9.11 -35.70 5.56
CA ALA A 134 9.55 -36.01 4.21
C ALA A 134 9.11 -34.98 3.15
N CYS A 135 8.35 -33.95 3.54
CA CYS A 135 7.97 -32.88 2.62
C CYS A 135 9.22 -32.16 2.08
N LEU A 136 9.09 -31.66 0.87
CA LEU A 136 10.14 -30.93 0.16
C LEU A 136 9.83 -29.45 0.20
N ASP A 137 10.79 -28.65 0.65
CA ASP A 137 10.74 -27.19 0.61
C ASP A 137 10.49 -26.69 -0.82
N LEU A 138 9.92 -25.48 -0.95
CA LEU A 138 9.79 -24.83 -2.24
C LEU A 138 11.18 -24.58 -2.85
N ALA A 139 11.42 -25.14 -4.03
CA ALA A 139 12.70 -25.00 -4.72
C ALA A 139 13.01 -23.54 -5.07
N ASP A 140 14.29 -23.16 -5.04
CA ASP A 140 14.76 -21.80 -5.35
C ASP A 140 14.36 -21.34 -6.76
N ASP A 141 14.15 -22.27 -7.70
CA ASP A 141 13.63 -21.94 -9.04
C ASP A 141 12.27 -21.21 -8.98
N PHE A 142 11.46 -21.44 -7.95
CA PHE A 142 10.15 -20.80 -7.76
C PHE A 142 10.18 -19.59 -6.83
N LYS A 143 11.36 -19.16 -6.39
CA LYS A 143 11.54 -17.99 -5.52
C LYS A 143 12.04 -16.78 -6.29
N VAL A 144 11.79 -15.58 -5.78
CA VAL A 144 12.25 -14.34 -6.42
C VAL A 144 13.78 -14.20 -6.37
N PRO A 145 14.41 -13.49 -7.32
CA PRO A 145 15.86 -13.28 -7.33
C PRO A 145 16.43 -12.72 -6.02
N ALA A 146 15.68 -11.84 -5.35
CA ALA A 146 16.08 -11.20 -4.10
C ALA A 146 16.34 -12.17 -2.94
N VAL A 147 15.82 -13.40 -2.99
CA VAL A 147 16.12 -14.47 -2.00
C VAL A 147 17.03 -15.56 -2.56
N GLY A 148 17.72 -15.29 -3.67
CA GLY A 148 18.59 -16.24 -4.37
C GLY A 148 17.84 -17.17 -5.35
N GLY A 149 16.58 -16.87 -5.65
CA GLY A 149 15.75 -17.66 -6.55
C GLY A 149 15.93 -17.34 -8.03
N ARG A 150 15.19 -18.04 -8.89
CA ARG A 150 15.27 -17.92 -10.36
C ARG A 150 13.93 -17.78 -11.05
N LEU A 151 12.91 -17.32 -10.32
CA LEU A 151 11.53 -17.21 -10.84
C LEU A 151 11.45 -16.29 -12.07
N ASP A 152 12.27 -15.24 -12.12
CA ASP A 152 12.39 -14.30 -13.23
C ASP A 152 12.78 -14.97 -14.57
N THR A 153 13.54 -16.07 -14.51
CA THR A 153 14.04 -16.80 -15.69
C THR A 153 12.95 -17.54 -16.47
N TYR A 154 11.79 -17.80 -15.86
CA TYR A 154 10.66 -18.41 -16.54
C TYR A 154 10.05 -17.44 -17.57
N GLN A 155 9.91 -17.90 -18.81
CA GLN A 155 9.34 -17.10 -19.90
C GLN A 155 7.81 -17.14 -19.96
N THR A 156 7.19 -18.25 -19.54
CA THR A 156 5.74 -18.42 -19.58
C THR A 156 5.24 -19.13 -18.33
N VAL A 157 4.01 -18.83 -17.93
CA VAL A 157 3.32 -19.53 -16.85
C VAL A 157 3.17 -21.05 -17.11
N SER A 158 3.05 -21.45 -18.39
CA SER A 158 3.00 -22.86 -18.76
C SER A 158 4.26 -23.60 -18.31
N LYS A 159 5.43 -22.97 -18.46
CA LYS A 159 6.70 -23.60 -18.10
C LYS A 159 6.86 -23.75 -16.59
N ILE A 160 6.37 -22.78 -15.81
CA ILE A 160 6.33 -22.88 -14.35
C ILE A 160 5.49 -24.11 -13.94
N ALA A 161 4.30 -24.27 -14.53
CA ALA A 161 3.43 -25.41 -14.24
C ALA A 161 4.09 -26.76 -14.58
N GLU A 162 4.78 -26.85 -15.71
CA GLU A 162 5.50 -28.06 -16.13
C GLU A 162 6.60 -28.46 -15.16
N ASP A 163 7.34 -27.49 -14.61
CA ASP A 163 8.48 -27.75 -13.75
C ASP A 163 8.04 -28.02 -12.29
N ILE A 164 6.98 -27.34 -11.81
CA ILE A 164 6.50 -27.50 -10.43
C ILE A 164 5.72 -28.80 -10.21
N VAL A 165 5.10 -29.38 -11.26
CA VAL A 165 4.20 -30.53 -11.12
C VAL A 165 4.87 -31.75 -10.48
N ARG A 166 6.17 -31.96 -10.70
CA ARG A 166 6.91 -33.09 -10.11
C ARG A 166 7.06 -32.91 -8.60
N TRP A 167 7.50 -31.73 -8.18
CA TRP A 167 7.61 -31.36 -6.77
C TRP A 167 6.24 -31.47 -6.09
N HIS A 168 5.21 -30.91 -6.72
CA HIS A 168 3.83 -30.95 -6.26
C HIS A 168 3.33 -32.38 -5.99
N ASN A 169 3.45 -33.27 -6.97
CA ASN A 169 2.95 -34.64 -6.85
C ASN A 169 3.72 -35.45 -5.79
N LEU A 170 5.01 -35.17 -5.58
CA LEU A 170 5.79 -35.80 -4.51
C LEU A 170 5.27 -35.38 -3.14
N ASN A 171 5.02 -34.07 -2.95
CA ASN A 171 4.49 -33.55 -1.71
C ASN A 171 3.08 -34.05 -1.40
N HIS A 172 2.20 -34.26 -2.39
CA HIS A 172 0.93 -34.98 -2.19
C HIS A 172 1.12 -36.34 -1.49
N GLY A 173 2.11 -37.12 -1.93
CA GLY A 173 2.45 -38.40 -1.32
C GLY A 173 2.99 -38.27 0.11
N PHE A 174 3.88 -37.29 0.35
CA PHE A 174 4.48 -37.04 1.66
C PHE A 174 3.48 -36.51 2.68
N ILE A 175 2.61 -35.57 2.28
CA ILE A 175 1.52 -35.05 3.10
C ILE A 175 0.55 -36.19 3.45
N GLY A 176 0.17 -36.99 2.45
CA GLY A 176 -0.74 -38.13 2.65
C GLY A 176 -0.18 -39.19 3.61
N SER A 177 1.14 -39.37 3.66
CA SER A 177 1.81 -40.33 4.55
C SER A 177 2.17 -39.75 5.93
N SER A 178 2.05 -38.44 6.11
CA SER A 178 2.38 -37.76 7.37
C SER A 178 1.39 -38.16 8.47
N GLY A 179 1.91 -38.55 9.64
CA GLY A 179 1.09 -39.03 10.76
C GLY A 179 0.77 -40.54 10.77
N GLY A 180 1.51 -41.37 10.03
CA GLY A 180 1.41 -42.85 10.10
C GLY A 180 0.40 -43.49 9.16
N CYS A 181 -0.06 -42.74 8.15
CA CYS A 181 -1.04 -43.18 7.18
C CYS A 181 -0.36 -43.98 6.07
N SER A 182 -0.77 -45.23 5.84
CA SER A 182 -0.06 -46.16 4.93
C SER A 182 -0.94 -46.81 3.85
N ASP A 183 -2.22 -46.44 3.74
CA ASP A 183 -3.12 -47.04 2.77
C ASP A 183 -3.08 -46.31 1.42
N GLY A 184 -2.82 -47.05 0.34
CA GLY A 184 -2.80 -46.54 -1.02
C GLY A 184 -4.20 -46.25 -1.59
N CYS A 185 -4.25 -45.77 -2.84
CA CYS A 185 -5.49 -45.38 -3.52
C CYS A 185 -6.38 -46.59 -3.86
N SER A 186 -7.20 -47.05 -2.93
CA SER A 186 -8.32 -47.94 -3.26
C SER A 186 -9.51 -47.11 -3.74
N VAL A 187 -9.94 -47.38 -4.97
CA VAL A 187 -11.17 -46.84 -5.54
C VAL A 187 -12.38 -47.17 -4.64
N GLU A 188 -13.15 -46.14 -4.28
CA GLU A 188 -14.50 -46.24 -3.68
C GLU A 188 -14.67 -46.64 -2.20
N SER A 189 -13.63 -46.70 -1.35
CA SER A 189 -13.90 -46.94 0.08
C SER A 189 -14.49 -45.69 0.75
N THR A 190 -15.74 -45.79 1.22
CA THR A 190 -16.38 -44.84 2.16
C THR A 190 -15.78 -44.90 3.58
N ALA A 191 -14.70 -45.64 3.77
CA ALA A 191 -14.00 -45.79 5.04
C ALA A 191 -12.86 -44.77 5.14
N ALA A 192 -13.00 -43.83 6.08
CA ALA A 192 -12.10 -42.74 6.40
C ALA A 192 -10.65 -43.20 6.69
N ARG A 193 -9.79 -43.26 5.67
CA ARG A 193 -8.35 -43.47 5.83
C ARG A 193 -7.62 -42.36 5.07
N CYS A 194 -6.65 -41.70 5.71
CA CYS A 194 -6.07 -40.40 5.32
C CYS A 194 -5.23 -40.37 4.03
N GLY A 195 -5.40 -41.33 3.12
CA GLY A 195 -4.69 -41.40 1.84
C GLY A 195 -5.24 -40.45 0.77
N ASP A 196 -6.22 -39.60 1.09
CA ASP A 196 -6.91 -38.76 0.09
C ASP A 196 -5.96 -37.82 -0.65
N MET A 197 -5.00 -37.18 0.04
CA MET A 197 -3.97 -36.34 -0.62
C MET A 197 -3.09 -37.13 -1.61
N ALA A 198 -2.86 -38.43 -1.39
CA ALA A 198 -2.10 -39.25 -2.33
C ALA A 198 -2.91 -39.63 -3.59
N CYS A 199 -4.21 -39.34 -3.62
CA CYS A 199 -5.14 -39.79 -4.66
C CYS A 199 -5.72 -38.61 -5.45
N PRO A 200 -5.13 -38.26 -6.63
CA PRO A 200 -5.44 -37.01 -7.32
C PRO A 200 -6.92 -36.79 -7.64
N HIS A 201 -7.72 -37.84 -7.88
CA HIS A 201 -9.14 -37.69 -8.22
C HIS A 201 -10.07 -37.46 -7.03
N ILE A 202 -9.60 -37.67 -5.79
CA ILE A 202 -10.37 -37.49 -4.55
C ILE A 202 -9.67 -36.59 -3.53
N SER A 203 -8.46 -36.10 -3.84
CA SER A 203 -7.66 -35.24 -2.97
C SER A 203 -8.38 -34.01 -2.43
N PRO A 204 -9.35 -33.36 -3.12
CA PRO A 204 -10.11 -32.25 -2.55
C PRO A 204 -10.93 -32.58 -1.29
N ARG A 205 -11.05 -33.87 -0.93
CA ARG A 205 -11.68 -34.31 0.33
C ARG A 205 -10.83 -34.01 1.55
N ASP A 206 -9.52 -34.05 1.41
CA ASP A 206 -8.63 -33.67 2.50
C ASP A 206 -8.61 -32.14 2.60
N PRO A 207 -8.95 -31.53 3.76
CA PRO A 207 -8.95 -30.09 3.93
C PRO A 207 -7.60 -29.44 3.59
N ILE A 208 -6.46 -30.12 3.86
CA ILE A 208 -5.12 -29.58 3.53
C ILE A 208 -4.94 -29.35 2.03
N PHE A 209 -5.75 -29.98 1.17
CA PHE A 209 -5.73 -29.75 -0.27
C PHE A 209 -5.84 -28.26 -0.59
N TYR A 210 -6.80 -27.54 -0.01
CA TYR A 210 -7.03 -26.14 -0.37
C TYR A 210 -5.87 -25.24 0.04
N ARG A 211 -5.40 -25.39 1.29
CA ARG A 211 -4.23 -24.64 1.79
C ARG A 211 -2.98 -24.86 0.94
N TYR A 212 -2.69 -26.12 0.58
CA TYR A 212 -1.48 -26.47 -0.17
C TYR A 212 -1.48 -25.91 -1.61
N HIS A 213 -2.64 -25.90 -2.27
CA HIS A 213 -2.71 -25.44 -3.67
C HIS A 213 -2.76 -23.91 -3.78
N HIS A 214 -3.07 -23.19 -2.70
CA HIS A 214 -3.02 -21.72 -2.69
C HIS A 214 -1.61 -21.18 -2.95
N LEU A 215 -0.56 -21.97 -2.69
CA LEU A 215 0.83 -21.64 -3.05
C LEU A 215 1.02 -21.37 -4.55
N PHE A 216 0.19 -21.97 -5.41
CA PHE A 216 0.27 -21.73 -6.85
C PHE A 216 -0.09 -20.29 -7.22
N ASP A 217 -1.02 -19.69 -6.50
CA ASP A 217 -1.40 -18.30 -6.71
C ASP A 217 -0.23 -17.39 -6.29
N ASP A 218 0.42 -17.66 -5.15
CA ASP A 218 1.60 -16.90 -4.71
C ASP A 218 2.78 -16.98 -5.69
N ILE A 219 3.04 -18.14 -6.30
CA ILE A 219 4.10 -18.33 -7.31
C ILE A 219 3.74 -17.60 -8.61
N GLN A 220 2.50 -17.74 -9.07
CA GLN A 220 2.04 -17.09 -10.28
C GLN A 220 2.05 -15.57 -10.13
N ASP A 221 1.58 -15.05 -8.99
CA ASP A 221 1.54 -13.62 -8.71
C ASP A 221 2.95 -13.03 -8.60
N ALA A 222 3.85 -13.68 -7.85
CA ALA A 222 5.25 -13.25 -7.77
C ALA A 222 5.96 -13.29 -9.12
N TRP A 223 5.64 -14.26 -9.99
CA TRP A 223 6.19 -14.29 -11.34
C TRP A 223 5.63 -13.15 -12.20
N ARG A 224 4.33 -12.86 -12.08
CA ARG A 224 3.67 -11.78 -12.83
C ARG A 224 4.27 -10.42 -12.47
N THR A 225 4.54 -10.13 -11.20
CA THR A 225 5.15 -8.83 -10.80
C THR A 225 6.50 -8.55 -11.47
N LEU A 226 7.19 -9.59 -11.96
CA LEU A 226 8.47 -9.50 -12.68
C LEU A 226 8.35 -9.26 -14.18
N LYS A 227 7.13 -9.23 -14.75
CA LYS A 227 6.89 -9.08 -16.19
C LYS A 227 6.41 -7.68 -16.56
N PRO A 228 6.71 -7.22 -17.79
CA PRO A 228 6.07 -6.03 -18.34
C PRO A 228 4.55 -6.15 -18.28
N THR A 229 3.86 -5.01 -18.22
CA THR A 229 2.41 -4.98 -17.99
C THR A 229 1.78 -3.82 -18.75
N ASP A 230 0.59 -4.07 -19.28
CA ASP A 230 -0.30 -3.02 -19.78
C ASP A 230 -1.21 -2.56 -18.65
N ILE A 231 -1.23 -1.26 -18.39
CA ILE A 231 -1.86 -0.66 -17.21
C ILE A 231 -2.92 0.33 -17.67
N ALA A 232 -4.12 0.24 -17.11
CA ALA A 232 -5.13 1.27 -17.24
C ALA A 232 -5.33 2.00 -15.91
N ILE A 233 -5.19 3.33 -15.92
CA ILE A 233 -5.74 4.18 -14.87
C ILE A 233 -7.22 4.40 -15.21
N VAL A 234 -8.09 4.05 -14.26
CA VAL A 234 -9.54 4.18 -14.37
C VAL A 234 -10.00 5.24 -13.38
N LEU A 235 -10.27 6.45 -13.88
CA LEU A 235 -10.60 7.61 -13.03
C LEU A 235 -12.08 7.94 -13.08
N ASP A 236 -12.69 7.97 -11.90
CA ASP A 236 -14.02 8.55 -11.71
C ASP A 236 -14.02 10.07 -12.00
N ARG A 237 -15.00 10.50 -12.77
CA ARG A 237 -15.32 11.90 -13.07
C ARG A 237 -16.81 12.17 -12.92
N SER A 238 -17.50 11.42 -12.07
CA SER A 238 -18.87 11.66 -11.65
C SER A 238 -19.02 13.03 -10.98
N GLY A 239 -20.26 13.50 -10.82
CA GLY A 239 -20.56 14.82 -10.27
C GLY A 239 -20.01 15.02 -8.85
N SER A 240 -19.94 13.97 -8.02
CA SER A 240 -19.39 14.01 -6.65
C SER A 240 -17.93 14.45 -6.62
N MET A 241 -17.15 14.13 -7.66
CA MET A 241 -15.75 14.52 -7.80
C MET A 241 -15.53 16.04 -7.93
N SER A 242 -16.59 16.83 -8.13
CA SER A 242 -16.54 18.30 -8.07
C SER A 242 -16.49 18.87 -6.65
N SER A 243 -16.78 18.04 -5.65
CA SER A 243 -16.79 18.42 -4.23
C SER A 243 -15.38 18.78 -3.75
N ASN A 244 -15.31 19.63 -2.72
CA ASN A 244 -14.03 20.02 -2.13
C ASN A 244 -13.45 18.89 -1.29
N THR A 245 -12.12 18.80 -1.25
CA THR A 245 -11.43 18.00 -0.23
C THR A 245 -11.51 18.72 1.13
N PRO A 246 -11.30 18.02 2.27
CA PRO A 246 -11.28 18.63 3.60
C PRO A 246 -10.27 19.79 3.76
N ARG A 247 -9.24 19.85 2.91
CA ARG A 247 -8.14 20.81 2.98
C ARG A 247 -8.09 21.79 1.80
N GLY A 248 -9.07 21.76 0.89
CA GLY A 248 -9.21 22.68 -0.25
C GLY A 248 -8.92 22.03 -1.61
N GLY A 249 -9.31 22.72 -2.69
CA GLY A 249 -9.34 22.13 -4.04
C GLY A 249 -10.45 21.08 -4.20
N THR A 250 -10.69 20.63 -5.43
CA THR A 250 -11.72 19.61 -5.71
C THR A 250 -11.16 18.20 -5.65
N LYS A 251 -12.04 17.22 -5.43
CA LYS A 251 -11.64 15.81 -5.42
C LYS A 251 -11.01 15.38 -6.75
N LEU A 252 -11.56 15.86 -7.87
CA LEU A 252 -11.03 15.59 -9.21
C LEU A 252 -9.60 16.12 -9.41
N GLU A 253 -9.27 17.32 -8.92
CA GLU A 253 -7.91 17.86 -9.07
C GLU A 253 -6.88 17.09 -8.23
N ALA A 254 -7.27 16.63 -7.03
CA ALA A 254 -6.42 15.74 -6.23
C ALA A 254 -6.20 14.37 -6.94
N ALA A 255 -7.26 13.80 -7.53
CA ALA A 255 -7.16 12.56 -8.31
C ALA A 255 -6.26 12.70 -9.55
N LYS A 256 -6.36 13.82 -10.29
CA LYS A 256 -5.46 14.13 -11.40
C LYS A 256 -4.00 14.21 -10.95
N THR A 257 -3.75 14.87 -9.82
CA THR A 257 -2.40 15.00 -9.23
C THR A 257 -1.84 13.64 -8.82
N ALA A 258 -2.64 12.77 -8.21
CA ALA A 258 -2.23 11.41 -7.85
C ALA A 258 -1.96 10.51 -9.07
N ALA A 259 -2.80 10.61 -10.11
CA ALA A 259 -2.58 9.89 -11.37
C ALA A 259 -1.29 10.32 -12.08
N ALA A 260 -0.97 11.62 -12.05
CA ALA A 260 0.29 12.14 -12.59
C ALA A 260 1.50 11.61 -11.81
N LEU A 261 1.44 11.55 -10.47
CA LEU A 261 2.47 10.90 -9.66
C LEU A 261 2.67 9.43 -10.05
N PHE A 262 1.59 8.67 -10.27
CA PHE A 262 1.70 7.26 -10.66
C PHE A 262 2.38 7.07 -12.02
N ALA A 263 2.07 7.91 -13.01
CA ALA A 263 2.78 7.87 -14.29
C ALA A 263 4.29 8.18 -14.13
N ASP A 264 4.64 9.04 -13.17
CA ASP A 264 6.02 9.35 -12.83
C ASP A 264 6.74 8.24 -12.05
N LEU A 265 5.99 7.35 -11.37
CA LEU A 265 6.53 6.16 -10.72
C LEU A 265 6.98 5.07 -11.70
N LEU A 266 6.43 5.04 -12.92
CA LEU A 266 6.82 4.07 -13.94
C LEU A 266 8.28 4.26 -14.33
N GLU A 267 9.02 3.14 -14.43
CA GLU A 267 10.46 3.13 -14.71
C GLU A 267 10.76 3.44 -16.16
N ASP A 268 11.60 4.44 -16.40
CA ASP A 268 12.08 4.78 -17.73
C ASP A 268 12.84 3.58 -18.35
N GLY A 269 12.57 3.31 -19.63
CA GLY A 269 13.17 2.17 -20.34
C GLY A 269 12.54 0.81 -20.04
N SER A 270 11.54 0.72 -19.15
CA SER A 270 10.70 -0.47 -19.02
C SER A 270 9.77 -0.65 -20.23
N ASN A 271 9.31 -1.89 -20.44
CA ASN A 271 8.33 -2.21 -21.49
C ASN A 271 6.87 -2.02 -21.02
N HIS A 272 6.64 -1.41 -19.86
CA HIS A 272 5.28 -1.15 -19.40
C HIS A 272 4.56 -0.19 -20.38
N GLN A 273 3.25 -0.34 -20.48
CA GLN A 273 2.40 0.62 -21.19
C GLN A 273 1.35 1.16 -20.24
N LEU A 274 1.08 2.45 -20.35
CA LEU A 274 0.03 3.12 -19.60
C LEU A 274 -1.05 3.61 -20.56
N GLY A 275 -2.30 3.39 -20.20
CA GLY A 275 -3.47 4.00 -20.82
C GLY A 275 -4.40 4.54 -19.75
N MET A 276 -5.42 5.28 -20.17
CA MET A 276 -6.38 5.88 -19.27
C MET A 276 -7.80 5.81 -19.82
N VAL A 277 -8.72 5.46 -18.92
CA VAL A 277 -10.16 5.55 -19.11
C VAL A 277 -10.73 6.36 -17.95
N SER A 278 -11.60 7.31 -18.24
CA SER A 278 -12.40 8.02 -17.24
C SER A 278 -13.85 7.58 -17.36
N PHE A 279 -14.59 7.61 -16.25
CA PHE A 279 -16.00 7.23 -16.26
C PHE A 279 -16.86 8.16 -15.42
N SER A 280 -18.11 8.32 -15.84
CA SER A 280 -19.20 8.81 -15.00
C SER A 280 -20.43 7.95 -15.26
N SER A 281 -21.50 8.49 -15.84
CA SER A 281 -22.66 7.70 -16.31
C SER A 281 -22.28 6.68 -17.39
N ARG A 282 -21.16 6.93 -18.08
CA ARG A 282 -20.52 6.05 -19.05
C ARG A 282 -19.01 6.24 -18.97
N ALA A 283 -18.26 5.20 -19.32
CA ALA A 283 -16.84 5.28 -19.58
C ALA A 283 -16.54 6.03 -20.90
N SER A 284 -15.35 6.62 -21.00
CA SER A 284 -14.87 7.23 -22.23
C SER A 284 -14.73 6.20 -23.34
N SER A 285 -15.19 6.57 -24.54
CA SER A 285 -15.09 5.75 -25.74
C SER A 285 -15.01 6.69 -26.96
N PRO A 286 -13.84 6.86 -27.60
CA PRO A 286 -12.57 6.17 -27.36
C PRO A 286 -11.98 6.46 -25.95
N PRO A 287 -11.04 5.62 -25.47
CA PRO A 287 -10.34 5.86 -24.21
C PRO A 287 -9.64 7.24 -24.21
N ASP A 288 -9.55 7.88 -23.05
CA ASP A 288 -8.96 9.22 -22.90
C ASP A 288 -7.48 9.25 -23.29
N MET A 289 -6.78 8.15 -23.01
CA MET A 289 -5.40 7.93 -23.42
C MET A 289 -5.24 6.48 -23.91
N PRO A 290 -4.83 6.25 -25.18
CA PRO A 290 -4.49 4.92 -25.65
C PRO A 290 -3.24 4.40 -24.93
N LEU A 291 -3.00 3.08 -24.98
CA LEU A 291 -1.77 2.50 -24.45
C LEU A 291 -0.54 3.18 -25.05
N THR A 292 0.29 3.71 -24.17
CA THR A 292 1.46 4.52 -24.51
C THR A 292 2.64 4.01 -23.68
N SER A 293 3.81 3.86 -24.31
CA SER A 293 5.05 3.48 -23.62
C SER A 293 5.37 4.47 -22.49
N VAL A 294 5.92 3.97 -21.37
CA VAL A 294 6.29 4.77 -20.18
C VAL A 294 7.03 6.07 -20.48
N ALA A 295 7.94 6.10 -21.45
CA ALA A 295 8.72 7.28 -21.80
C ALA A 295 7.86 8.49 -22.26
N ASN A 296 6.70 8.22 -22.86
CA ASN A 296 5.77 9.25 -23.35
C ASN A 296 4.49 9.35 -22.49
N ALA A 297 4.29 8.39 -21.58
CA ALA A 297 3.06 8.27 -20.81
C ALA A 297 2.78 9.49 -19.90
N PRO A 298 3.74 10.06 -19.16
CA PRO A 298 3.49 11.24 -18.32
C PRO A 298 2.93 12.44 -19.11
N ALA A 299 3.51 12.74 -20.27
CA ALA A 299 3.07 13.87 -21.10
C ALA A 299 1.69 13.61 -21.71
N ALA A 300 1.45 12.40 -22.22
CA ALA A 300 0.15 12.01 -22.77
C ALA A 300 -0.94 11.98 -21.69
N LEU A 301 -0.62 11.48 -20.49
CA LEU A 301 -1.54 11.46 -19.36
C LEU A 301 -1.90 12.88 -18.92
N GLN A 302 -0.91 13.78 -18.80
CA GLN A 302 -1.18 15.17 -18.44
C GLN A 302 -2.15 15.84 -19.43
N GLN A 303 -2.02 15.54 -20.73
CA GLN A 303 -2.95 16.02 -21.75
C GLN A 303 -4.36 15.45 -21.54
N ALA A 304 -4.49 14.14 -21.31
CA ALA A 304 -5.78 13.49 -21.05
C ALA A 304 -6.46 14.04 -19.78
N LEU A 305 -5.71 14.19 -18.68
CA LEU A 305 -6.19 14.72 -17.41
C LEU A 305 -6.71 16.17 -17.52
N SER A 306 -6.05 17.00 -18.34
CA SER A 306 -6.43 18.42 -18.51
C SER A 306 -7.85 18.62 -19.06
N GLY A 307 -8.38 17.63 -19.81
CA GLY A 307 -9.70 17.66 -20.40
C GLY A 307 -10.83 17.18 -19.49
N LEU A 308 -10.53 16.62 -18.32
CA LEU A 308 -11.56 16.03 -17.46
C LEU A 308 -12.34 17.08 -16.67
N THR A 309 -13.66 16.91 -16.68
CA THR A 309 -14.64 17.65 -15.87
C THR A 309 -15.55 16.69 -15.12
N ALA A 310 -15.86 17.01 -13.87
CA ALA A 310 -16.76 16.23 -13.02
C ALA A 310 -18.24 16.47 -13.39
N SER A 311 -18.97 15.41 -13.73
CA SER A 311 -20.41 15.45 -14.04
C SER A 311 -21.00 14.05 -14.20
N GLY A 312 -22.29 13.89 -13.88
CA GLY A 312 -23.03 12.67 -14.12
C GLY A 312 -22.94 11.68 -12.97
N THR A 313 -23.48 10.49 -13.20
CA THR A 313 -23.56 9.40 -12.21
C THR A 313 -22.26 8.58 -12.16
N THR A 314 -22.24 7.49 -11.39
CA THR A 314 -21.06 6.67 -11.10
C THR A 314 -21.25 5.24 -11.64
N SER A 315 -20.68 4.95 -12.81
CA SER A 315 -20.71 3.63 -13.45
C SER A 315 -19.33 2.95 -13.42
N ILE A 316 -18.97 2.38 -12.27
CA ILE A 316 -17.66 1.73 -12.07
C ILE A 316 -17.49 0.53 -13.01
N GLY A 317 -18.56 -0.26 -13.20
CA GLY A 317 -18.53 -1.41 -14.10
C GLY A 317 -18.21 -1.07 -15.55
N ASP A 318 -18.75 0.02 -16.09
CA ASP A 318 -18.42 0.47 -17.46
C ASP A 318 -16.93 0.85 -17.55
N GLY A 319 -16.41 1.55 -16.53
CA GLY A 319 -15.00 1.90 -16.43
C GLY A 319 -14.09 0.68 -16.47
N LEU A 320 -14.40 -0.35 -15.67
CA LEU A 320 -13.65 -1.60 -15.64
C LEU A 320 -13.71 -2.36 -16.97
N ILE A 321 -14.89 -2.44 -17.60
CA ILE A 321 -15.06 -3.12 -18.90
C ILE A 321 -14.23 -2.41 -19.98
N LYS A 322 -14.29 -1.07 -20.06
CA LYS A 322 -13.50 -0.30 -21.04
C LYS A 322 -12.01 -0.30 -20.76
N ALA A 323 -11.60 -0.33 -19.50
CA ALA A 323 -10.21 -0.53 -19.13
C ALA A 323 -9.70 -1.91 -19.58
N GLN A 324 -10.50 -2.96 -19.39
CA GLN A 324 -10.19 -4.31 -19.85
C GLN A 324 -10.09 -4.39 -21.37
N GLU A 325 -10.99 -3.73 -22.11
CA GLU A 325 -10.91 -3.62 -23.57
C GLU A 325 -9.61 -2.92 -24.01
N LEU A 326 -9.24 -1.82 -23.35
CA LEU A 326 -8.04 -1.04 -23.63
C LEU A 326 -6.77 -1.87 -23.42
N ILE A 327 -6.58 -2.42 -22.22
CA ILE A 327 -5.38 -3.19 -21.88
C ILE A 327 -5.36 -4.53 -22.61
N GLY A 328 -6.51 -5.15 -22.86
CA GLY A 328 -6.64 -6.40 -23.62
C GLY A 328 -6.18 -6.29 -25.07
N ALA A 329 -6.20 -5.09 -25.66
CA ALA A 329 -5.64 -4.82 -26.98
C ALA A 329 -4.11 -4.59 -26.96
N GLY A 330 -3.52 -4.45 -25.78
CA GLY A 330 -2.08 -4.25 -25.59
C GLY A 330 -1.23 -5.50 -25.75
N PRO A 331 0.07 -5.34 -26.03
CA PRO A 331 0.98 -6.44 -26.38
C PRO A 331 1.40 -7.30 -25.19
N GLU A 332 1.34 -6.80 -23.96
CA GLU A 332 1.90 -7.50 -22.80
C GLU A 332 0.93 -8.52 -22.22
N GLU A 333 1.37 -9.72 -21.85
CA GLU A 333 0.45 -10.74 -21.32
C GLU A 333 -0.18 -10.32 -19.97
N ARG A 334 0.56 -9.52 -19.18
CA ARG A 334 0.12 -9.06 -17.87
C ARG A 334 -0.67 -7.77 -17.99
N LYS A 335 -1.81 -7.74 -17.29
CA LYS A 335 -2.77 -6.64 -17.30
C LYS A 335 -2.98 -6.13 -15.87
N ALA A 336 -3.05 -4.82 -15.71
CA ALA A 336 -3.33 -4.19 -14.43
C ALA A 336 -4.29 -3.00 -14.57
N ILE A 337 -5.15 -2.81 -13.57
CA ILE A 337 -6.06 -1.68 -13.45
C ILE A 337 -5.80 -1.00 -12.10
N LEU A 338 -5.62 0.32 -12.16
CA LEU A 338 -5.70 1.19 -10.99
C LEU A 338 -7.03 1.94 -11.08
N LEU A 339 -7.98 1.60 -10.22
CA LEU A 339 -9.29 2.25 -10.12
C LEU A 339 -9.27 3.34 -9.04
N LEU A 340 -9.73 4.55 -9.36
CA LEU A 340 -10.08 5.55 -8.37
C LEU A 340 -11.57 5.91 -8.48
N THR A 341 -12.25 5.97 -7.33
CA THR A 341 -13.63 6.48 -7.22
C THR A 341 -13.84 7.20 -5.89
N ASP A 342 -14.73 8.19 -5.86
CA ASP A 342 -15.17 8.86 -4.63
C ASP A 342 -16.58 8.46 -4.18
N GLY A 343 -17.23 7.53 -4.90
CA GLY A 343 -18.66 7.27 -4.79
C GLY A 343 -19.05 5.80 -4.90
N MET A 344 -20.29 5.53 -4.51
CA MET A 344 -20.96 4.25 -4.75
C MET A 344 -21.46 4.17 -6.20
N GLU A 345 -21.35 2.99 -6.81
CA GLU A 345 -21.92 2.78 -8.14
C GLU A 345 -23.45 2.87 -8.11
N ASN A 346 -24.01 3.68 -9.01
CA ASN A 346 -25.45 3.95 -9.10
C ASN A 346 -25.93 3.93 -10.56
N SER A 347 -25.08 3.49 -11.50
CA SER A 347 -25.41 3.41 -12.91
C SER A 347 -24.78 2.19 -13.57
N ALA A 348 -25.62 1.39 -14.24
CA ALA A 348 -25.15 0.21 -14.96
C ALA A 348 -24.33 0.59 -16.21
N PRO A 349 -23.34 -0.24 -16.62
CA PRO A 349 -22.89 -1.48 -15.97
C PRO A 349 -22.29 -1.30 -14.56
N MET A 350 -22.62 -2.23 -13.67
CA MET A 350 -22.09 -2.30 -12.30
C MET A 350 -20.85 -3.20 -12.21
N ILE A 351 -20.11 -3.18 -11.11
CA ILE A 351 -18.93 -4.02 -10.84
C ILE A 351 -19.25 -5.49 -11.09
N ALA A 352 -20.42 -5.95 -10.64
CA ALA A 352 -20.89 -7.32 -10.86
C ALA A 352 -20.97 -7.72 -12.34
N ASN A 353 -21.24 -6.75 -13.24
CA ASN A 353 -21.24 -6.98 -14.69
C ASN A 353 -19.82 -7.04 -15.27
N ALA A 354 -18.84 -6.39 -14.63
CA ALA A 354 -17.46 -6.33 -15.09
C ALA A 354 -16.62 -7.53 -14.65
N ILE A 355 -16.87 -8.11 -13.47
CA ILE A 355 -16.08 -9.23 -12.89
C ILE A 355 -15.81 -10.35 -13.91
N PRO A 356 -16.80 -10.86 -14.68
CA PRO A 356 -16.55 -11.94 -15.65
C PRO A 356 -15.56 -11.58 -16.77
N THR A 357 -15.33 -10.29 -17.03
CA THR A 357 -14.46 -9.81 -18.11
C THR A 357 -13.00 -9.65 -17.69
N LEU A 358 -12.73 -9.50 -16.39
CA LEU A 358 -11.41 -9.16 -15.85
C LEU A 358 -10.39 -10.30 -15.97
N GLY A 359 -10.84 -11.55 -15.97
CA GLY A 359 -9.94 -12.71 -16.10
C GLY A 359 -8.86 -12.73 -15.03
N ASP A 360 -7.60 -12.59 -15.46
CA ASP A 360 -6.40 -12.56 -14.60
C ASP A 360 -5.83 -11.14 -14.38
N THR A 361 -6.58 -10.11 -14.78
CA THR A 361 -6.17 -8.72 -14.62
C THR A 361 -6.05 -8.34 -13.15
N HIS A 362 -4.88 -7.82 -12.78
CA HIS A 362 -4.63 -7.32 -11.43
C HIS A 362 -5.40 -6.02 -11.19
N VAL A 363 -6.15 -5.89 -10.09
CA VAL A 363 -6.93 -4.67 -9.81
C VAL A 363 -6.56 -4.10 -8.45
N CYS A 364 -6.01 -2.88 -8.44
CA CYS A 364 -5.89 -2.07 -7.22
C CYS A 364 -6.95 -0.97 -7.25
N SER A 365 -7.55 -0.66 -6.10
CA SER A 365 -8.54 0.43 -6.01
C SER A 365 -8.25 1.40 -4.89
N VAL A 366 -8.49 2.68 -5.16
CA VAL A 366 -8.34 3.79 -4.22
C VAL A 366 -9.68 4.48 -4.06
N GLY A 367 -10.25 4.41 -2.86
CA GLY A 367 -11.46 5.16 -2.50
C GLY A 367 -11.11 6.56 -2.03
N PHE A 368 -11.73 7.60 -2.59
CA PHE A 368 -11.44 8.99 -2.22
C PHE A 368 -12.64 9.73 -1.63
N GLY A 369 -12.96 9.43 -0.38
CA GLY A 369 -14.13 9.98 0.28
C GLY A 369 -14.23 9.53 1.74
N LEU A 370 -15.28 9.97 2.41
CA LEU A 370 -15.62 9.49 3.74
C LEU A 370 -16.22 8.08 3.66
N ALA A 371 -16.12 7.29 4.75
CA ALA A 371 -16.62 5.91 4.81
C ALA A 371 -18.12 5.71 4.43
N GLY A 372 -18.92 6.78 4.47
CA GLY A 372 -20.32 6.79 4.04
C GLY A 372 -20.54 7.09 2.55
N GLU A 373 -19.54 7.62 1.84
CA GLU A 373 -19.62 8.00 0.43
C GLU A 373 -19.26 6.83 -0.50
N LEU A 374 -18.60 5.80 0.03
CA LEU A 374 -18.02 4.67 -0.70
C LEU A 374 -18.61 3.32 -0.24
N ASP A 375 -18.58 2.34 -1.14
CA ASP A 375 -18.79 0.92 -0.81
C ASP A 375 -17.42 0.21 -0.70
N GLY A 376 -16.71 0.48 0.40
CA GLY A 376 -15.36 -0.03 0.64
C GLY A 376 -15.30 -1.56 0.64
N ALA A 377 -16.31 -2.24 1.19
CA ALA A 377 -16.39 -3.70 1.21
C ALA A 377 -16.49 -4.30 -0.21
N LYS A 378 -17.33 -3.71 -1.08
CA LYS A 378 -17.45 -4.14 -2.48
C LYS A 378 -16.15 -3.89 -3.27
N LEU A 379 -15.49 -2.75 -3.06
CA LEU A 379 -14.20 -2.44 -3.69
C LEU A 379 -13.08 -3.36 -3.18
N GLN A 380 -13.04 -3.64 -1.88
CA GLN A 380 -12.13 -4.61 -1.28
C GLN A 380 -12.31 -6.00 -1.92
N SER A 381 -13.55 -6.52 -1.92
CA SER A 381 -13.84 -7.83 -2.53
C SER A 381 -13.48 -7.89 -4.01
N LEU A 382 -13.72 -6.83 -4.78
CA LEU A 382 -13.28 -6.72 -6.18
C LEU A 382 -11.75 -6.87 -6.31
N THR A 383 -10.99 -6.09 -5.54
CA THR A 383 -9.53 -6.04 -5.67
C THR A 383 -8.86 -7.32 -5.18
N GLU A 384 -9.30 -7.88 -4.05
CA GLU A 384 -8.72 -9.09 -3.48
C GLU A 384 -8.98 -10.32 -4.36
N GLN A 385 -10.17 -10.42 -4.98
CA GLN A 385 -10.44 -11.46 -6.00
C GLN A 385 -9.52 -11.35 -7.23
N GLN A 386 -8.93 -10.18 -7.45
CA GLN A 386 -8.02 -9.88 -8.55
C GLN A 386 -6.56 -9.71 -8.08
N GLY A 387 -6.22 -10.18 -6.88
CA GLY A 387 -4.85 -10.19 -6.35
C GLY A 387 -4.31 -8.81 -5.91
N GLY A 388 -5.15 -7.78 -5.90
CA GLY A 388 -4.78 -6.43 -5.48
C GLY A 388 -5.32 -6.03 -4.11
N ILE A 389 -5.32 -4.72 -3.86
CA ILE A 389 -5.71 -4.13 -2.57
C ILE A 389 -6.70 -2.98 -2.78
N HIS A 390 -7.51 -2.73 -1.75
CA HIS A 390 -8.33 -1.53 -1.61
C HIS A 390 -7.86 -0.71 -0.41
N ILE A 391 -7.74 0.61 -0.61
CA ILE A 391 -7.46 1.56 0.47
C ILE A 391 -8.28 2.82 0.21
N SER A 392 -8.79 3.44 1.29
CA SER A 392 -9.65 4.61 1.24
C SER A 392 -9.16 5.72 2.16
N THR A 393 -9.28 6.97 1.72
CA THR A 393 -8.98 8.16 2.51
C THR A 393 -9.79 9.36 2.01
N PRO A 394 -10.17 10.30 2.87
CA PRO A 394 -10.65 11.62 2.44
C PRO A 394 -9.50 12.64 2.26
N ASP A 395 -8.26 12.27 2.58
CA ASP A 395 -7.09 13.15 2.61
C ASP A 395 -6.32 13.14 1.27
N ASP A 396 -6.02 14.32 0.75
CA ASP A 396 -5.41 14.50 -0.58
C ASP A 396 -3.92 14.09 -0.65
N LEU A 397 -3.20 14.17 0.47
CA LEU A 397 -1.79 13.77 0.57
C LEU A 397 -1.71 12.25 0.72
N GLU A 398 -2.57 11.66 1.55
CA GLU A 398 -2.71 10.20 1.63
C GLU A 398 -3.19 9.60 0.32
N LEU A 399 -4.05 10.29 -0.45
CA LEU A 399 -4.47 9.83 -1.77
C LEU A 399 -3.26 9.56 -2.68
N ARG A 400 -2.28 10.48 -2.70
CA ARG A 400 -1.03 10.31 -3.46
C ARG A 400 -0.23 9.11 -2.95
N LYS A 401 -0.14 8.96 -1.62
CA LYS A 401 0.50 7.81 -0.97
C LYS A 401 -0.16 6.48 -1.36
N PHE A 402 -1.48 6.43 -1.48
CA PHE A 402 -2.18 5.20 -1.89
C PHE A 402 -1.96 4.85 -3.36
N PHE A 403 -1.71 5.84 -4.23
CA PHE A 403 -1.23 5.56 -5.59
C PHE A 403 0.17 4.94 -5.57
N VAL A 404 1.05 5.34 -4.63
CA VAL A 404 2.35 4.69 -4.39
C VAL A 404 2.16 3.24 -3.92
N PHE A 405 1.17 2.97 -3.06
CA PHE A 405 0.86 1.60 -2.64
C PHE A 405 0.26 0.74 -3.74
N CYS A 406 -0.64 1.28 -4.57
CA CYS A 406 -1.11 0.58 -5.76
C CYS A 406 0.03 0.28 -6.72
N PHE A 407 0.97 1.22 -6.90
CA PHE A 407 2.20 0.98 -7.66
C PHE A 407 2.98 -0.19 -7.03
N ALA A 408 3.27 -0.16 -5.73
CA ALA A 408 3.96 -1.24 -5.03
C ALA A 408 3.22 -2.60 -5.13
N ASN A 409 1.91 -2.60 -5.11
CA ASN A 409 1.11 -3.81 -5.24
C ASN A 409 1.10 -4.36 -6.68
N ILE A 410 1.11 -3.48 -7.69
CA ILE A 410 1.21 -3.86 -9.11
C ILE A 410 2.63 -4.27 -9.49
N PHE A 411 3.69 -3.76 -8.87
CA PHE A 411 5.07 -4.08 -9.27
C PHE A 411 5.81 -4.93 -8.22
N ASP A 412 7.03 -5.37 -8.55
CA ASP A 412 7.87 -6.16 -7.65
C ASP A 412 8.60 -5.31 -6.60
N THR A 413 7.94 -4.26 -6.10
CA THR A 413 8.47 -3.38 -5.05
C THR A 413 7.48 -3.32 -3.91
N PHE A 414 7.92 -3.26 -2.66
CA PHE A 414 7.05 -3.15 -1.50
C PHE A 414 7.60 -2.16 -0.49
N VAL A 415 6.76 -1.74 0.47
CA VAL A 415 7.08 -0.67 1.41
C VAL A 415 8.11 -1.14 2.44
N GLY A 416 9.25 -0.45 2.49
CA GLY A 416 10.27 -0.61 3.52
C GLY A 416 10.06 0.36 4.68
N GLU A 417 9.86 1.65 4.35
CA GLU A 417 9.60 2.73 5.32
C GLU A 417 8.54 3.67 4.73
N ASP A 418 7.65 4.21 5.56
CA ASP A 418 6.58 5.08 5.09
C ASP A 418 6.11 6.15 6.11
N PRO A 419 7.03 6.96 6.66
CA PRO A 419 6.67 8.04 7.57
C PRO A 419 5.86 9.15 6.89
N LEU A 420 4.81 9.59 7.58
CA LEU A 420 4.14 10.88 7.37
C LEU A 420 4.66 11.87 8.43
N ALA A 421 4.98 13.09 8.03
CA ALA A 421 5.51 14.11 8.93
C ALA A 421 5.16 15.53 8.47
N THR A 422 5.43 16.52 9.33
CA THR A 422 5.33 17.94 9.00
C THR A 422 6.73 18.54 9.04
N LEU A 423 7.09 19.27 7.98
CA LEU A 423 8.28 20.11 7.96
C LEU A 423 7.87 21.50 8.40
N GLY A 424 8.40 21.95 9.54
CA GLY A 424 8.04 23.26 10.09
C GLY A 424 8.30 24.40 9.11
N TRP A 425 7.56 25.49 9.25
CA TRP A 425 7.74 26.73 8.48
C TRP A 425 9.17 27.29 8.60
N ASN A 426 9.82 27.06 9.76
CA ASN A 426 11.19 27.41 10.07
C ASN A 426 12.16 26.23 9.98
N GLU A 427 11.84 25.20 9.19
CA GLU A 427 12.74 24.08 8.94
C GLU A 427 13.04 23.99 7.45
N THR A 428 14.33 23.90 7.10
CA THR A 428 14.77 23.70 5.71
C THR A 428 15.07 22.24 5.39
N ILE A 429 15.23 21.39 6.39
CA ILE A 429 15.61 19.99 6.24
C ILE A 429 14.80 19.18 7.25
N SER A 430 14.19 18.09 6.78
CA SER A 430 13.42 17.19 7.64
C SER A 430 14.29 16.32 8.54
N SER A 431 13.65 15.70 9.55
CA SER A 431 14.20 14.50 10.18
C SER A 431 14.50 13.39 9.15
N PRO A 432 15.49 12.52 9.41
CA PRO A 432 15.88 11.49 8.46
C PRO A 432 14.86 10.35 8.40
N THR A 433 14.52 9.94 7.18
CA THR A 433 13.91 8.63 6.92
C THR A 433 15.04 7.66 6.62
N ILE A 434 15.23 6.66 7.48
CA ILE A 434 16.37 5.72 7.39
C ILE A 434 15.84 4.36 6.96
N HIS A 435 16.27 3.90 5.79
CA HIS A 435 16.01 2.54 5.32
C HIS A 435 17.27 1.69 5.47
N HIS A 436 17.19 0.62 6.26
CA HIS A 436 18.27 -0.36 6.35
C HIS A 436 18.14 -1.38 5.21
N SER A 437 19.06 -1.31 4.25
CA SER A 437 19.14 -2.26 3.14
C SER A 437 19.87 -3.53 3.57
N LEU A 438 19.30 -4.70 3.25
CA LEU A 438 19.94 -6.01 3.40
C LEU A 438 19.60 -6.88 2.19
N SER A 439 20.56 -7.03 1.29
CA SER A 439 20.38 -7.73 0.00
C SER A 439 19.26 -7.15 -0.87
N ASP A 440 18.87 -5.89 -0.64
CA ASP A 440 17.93 -5.20 -1.50
C ASP A 440 18.56 -5.04 -2.89
N GLU A 441 17.76 -5.28 -3.94
CA GLU A 441 18.18 -5.17 -5.33
C GLU A 441 17.93 -3.77 -5.90
N LYS A 442 16.96 -3.05 -5.33
CA LYS A 442 16.51 -1.74 -5.81
C LYS A 442 15.91 -0.92 -4.68
N LEU A 443 16.16 0.39 -4.69
CA LEU A 443 15.51 1.36 -3.82
C LEU A 443 14.79 2.43 -4.66
N VAL A 444 13.62 2.85 -4.19
CA VAL A 444 12.84 3.98 -4.72
C VAL A 444 12.45 4.86 -3.52
N PHE A 445 12.93 6.09 -3.49
CA PHE A 445 12.53 7.11 -2.53
C PHE A 445 11.49 8.01 -3.17
N ILE A 446 10.33 8.15 -2.53
CA ILE A 446 9.24 9.00 -2.99
C ILE A 446 8.96 10.04 -1.91
N LEU A 447 9.33 11.30 -2.18
CA LEU A 447 8.90 12.45 -1.40
C LEU A 447 7.66 13.05 -2.06
N SER A 448 6.58 13.24 -1.33
CA SER A 448 5.46 14.10 -1.76
C SER A 448 4.97 14.95 -0.61
N TRP A 449 4.50 16.16 -0.93
CA TRP A 449 4.00 17.14 0.02
C TRP A 449 2.65 17.71 -0.42
N ARG A 450 1.95 18.36 0.51
CA ARG A 450 0.58 18.84 0.30
C ARG A 450 0.53 20.03 -0.65
N ASN A 451 1.23 21.11 -0.30
CA ASN A 451 1.05 22.42 -0.90
C ASN A 451 1.79 22.55 -2.23
N THR A 452 1.10 23.04 -3.25
CA THR A 452 1.68 23.23 -4.59
C THR A 452 2.09 24.67 -4.87
N THR A 453 2.01 25.59 -3.89
CA THR A 453 2.51 26.96 -4.07
C THR A 453 4.03 27.01 -4.08
N SER A 454 4.56 28.05 -4.75
CA SER A 454 5.97 28.23 -5.14
C SER A 454 7.00 28.24 -3.99
N GLY A 455 6.59 28.18 -2.72
CA GLY A 455 7.46 28.13 -1.54
C GLY A 455 7.74 26.73 -0.98
N SER A 456 6.99 25.72 -1.40
CA SER A 456 7.08 24.35 -0.88
C SER A 456 7.86 23.40 -1.79
N ASN A 457 8.72 23.91 -2.68
CA ASN A 457 9.45 23.09 -3.67
C ASN A 457 10.50 22.18 -2.99
N LEU A 458 10.04 21.10 -2.36
CA LEU A 458 10.89 20.18 -1.62
C LEU A 458 11.67 19.27 -2.59
N ARG A 459 12.85 18.86 -2.13
CA ARG A 459 13.74 17.91 -2.83
C ARG A 459 14.20 16.81 -1.89
N LEU A 460 14.33 15.60 -2.41
CA LEU A 460 15.07 14.54 -1.74
C LEU A 460 16.57 14.87 -1.71
N SER A 461 17.16 14.65 -0.54
CA SER A 461 18.60 14.45 -0.37
C SER A 461 18.81 13.05 0.19
N ILE A 462 19.63 12.23 -0.48
CA ILE A 462 19.84 10.82 -0.15
C ILE A 462 21.32 10.59 0.15
N THR A 463 21.61 9.90 1.24
CA THR A 463 22.96 9.56 1.69
C THR A 463 23.14 8.04 1.72
N SER A 464 24.27 7.57 1.20
CA SER A 464 24.66 6.15 1.19
C SER A 464 25.11 5.69 2.58
N PRO A 465 25.29 4.36 2.80
CA PRO A 465 25.77 3.82 4.07
C PRO A 465 27.11 4.39 4.55
N SER A 466 27.99 4.79 3.63
CA SER A 466 29.27 5.44 3.96
C SER A 466 29.14 6.91 4.37
N GLY A 467 27.94 7.50 4.33
CA GLY A 467 27.72 8.92 4.58
C GLY A 467 27.90 9.80 3.34
N SER A 468 28.09 9.22 2.15
CA SER A 468 28.25 9.97 0.91
C SER A 468 26.89 10.34 0.33
N VAL A 469 26.71 11.59 -0.07
CA VAL A 469 25.45 12.01 -0.70
C VAL A 469 25.40 11.53 -2.15
N VAL A 470 24.26 10.95 -2.51
CA VAL A 470 23.98 10.43 -3.85
C VAL A 470 23.80 11.61 -4.78
N ASP A 471 24.66 11.68 -5.80
CA ASP A 471 24.49 12.59 -6.92
C ASP A 471 23.28 12.14 -7.76
N LEU A 472 22.22 12.94 -7.74
CA LEU A 472 20.97 12.64 -8.44
C LEU A 472 21.09 12.76 -9.97
N GLN A 473 22.23 13.24 -10.50
CA GLN A 473 22.53 13.27 -11.93
C GLN A 473 23.47 12.13 -12.37
N SER A 474 23.94 11.30 -11.44
CA SER A 474 24.87 10.22 -11.76
C SER A 474 24.22 9.11 -12.61
N PRO A 475 24.97 8.48 -13.54
CA PRO A 475 24.47 7.35 -14.30
C PRO A 475 23.97 6.22 -13.40
N GLY A 476 22.78 5.67 -13.72
CA GLY A 476 22.14 4.62 -12.92
C GLY A 476 21.25 5.13 -11.77
N VAL A 477 21.21 6.46 -11.56
CA VAL A 477 20.22 7.12 -10.70
C VAL A 477 19.18 7.80 -11.59
N GLU A 478 17.92 7.46 -11.39
CA GLU A 478 16.79 8.15 -12.03
C GLU A 478 16.18 9.11 -11.01
N SER A 479 16.11 10.40 -11.37
CA SER A 479 15.62 11.47 -10.52
C SER A 479 14.52 12.24 -11.25
N LYS A 480 13.29 12.17 -10.74
CA LYS A 480 12.11 12.74 -11.38
C LYS A 480 11.36 13.69 -10.46
N VAL A 481 11.22 14.93 -10.89
CA VAL A 481 10.51 15.98 -10.15
C VAL A 481 9.17 16.22 -10.82
N GLY A 482 8.09 16.13 -10.04
CA GLY A 482 6.76 16.54 -10.47
C GLY A 482 6.28 17.82 -9.78
N GLN A 483 4.97 17.99 -9.72
CA GLN A 483 4.34 19.22 -9.18
C GLN A 483 4.52 19.37 -7.67
N SER A 484 4.29 18.28 -6.92
CA SER A 484 4.44 18.22 -5.47
C SER A 484 5.06 16.91 -5.00
N TRP A 485 5.98 16.38 -5.82
CA TRP A 485 6.75 15.19 -5.51
C TRP A 485 8.15 15.22 -6.12
N HIS A 486 9.05 14.45 -5.52
CA HIS A 486 10.35 14.11 -6.05
C HIS A 486 10.57 12.60 -5.85
N ILE A 487 10.78 11.88 -6.94
CA ILE A 487 11.08 10.45 -6.94
C ILE A 487 12.56 10.26 -7.30
N VAL A 488 13.28 9.48 -6.51
CA VAL A 488 14.64 9.04 -6.84
C VAL A 488 14.69 7.52 -6.76
N ARG A 489 15.21 6.87 -7.79
CA ARG A 489 15.38 5.41 -7.80
C ARG A 489 16.70 4.97 -8.41
N PHE A 490 17.20 3.83 -7.93
CA PHE A 490 18.43 3.22 -8.41
C PHE A 490 18.47 1.73 -8.04
N ASN A 491 19.19 0.96 -8.85
CA ASN A 491 19.50 -0.44 -8.55
C ASN A 491 20.71 -0.51 -7.62
N LEU A 492 20.78 -1.57 -6.81
CA LEU A 492 21.88 -1.84 -5.90
C LEU A 492 22.77 -3.00 -6.37
N PRO A 493 24.11 -2.89 -6.25
CA PRO A 493 24.83 -1.83 -5.56
C PRO A 493 24.91 -0.52 -6.36
N LEU A 494 24.80 0.60 -5.67
CA LEU A 494 25.09 1.94 -6.19
C LEU A 494 26.41 2.42 -5.57
N LEU A 495 27.35 2.90 -6.40
CA LEU A 495 28.70 3.29 -5.96
C LEU A 495 29.46 2.17 -5.21
N GLY A 496 29.15 0.90 -5.49
CA GLY A 496 29.74 -0.25 -4.81
C GLY A 496 29.12 -0.55 -3.43
N GLU A 497 28.14 0.23 -2.99
CA GLU A 497 27.42 0.07 -1.73
C GLU A 497 26.04 -0.57 -1.99
N ARG A 498 25.66 -1.54 -1.15
CA ARG A 498 24.35 -2.19 -1.18
C ARG A 498 23.71 -2.17 0.20
N ASP A 499 24.36 -2.84 1.15
CA ASP A 499 23.83 -3.05 2.49
C ASP A 499 24.20 -1.90 3.42
N GLY A 500 23.34 -1.63 4.41
CA GLY A 500 23.52 -0.57 5.40
C GLY A 500 22.44 0.51 5.34
N ASN A 501 22.67 1.61 6.05
CA ASN A 501 21.67 2.66 6.22
C ASN A 501 21.68 3.62 5.04
N TRP A 502 20.63 3.58 4.23
CA TRP A 502 20.34 4.62 3.24
C TRP A 502 19.41 5.65 3.88
N THR A 503 19.81 6.92 3.85
CA THR A 503 19.09 7.98 4.57
C THR A 503 18.53 8.99 3.58
N ALA A 504 17.22 9.25 3.65
CA ALA A 504 16.53 10.26 2.86
C ALA A 504 15.98 11.40 3.72
N ARG A 505 16.01 12.62 3.18
CA ARG A 505 15.46 13.83 3.81
C ARG A 505 14.73 14.68 2.78
N ALA A 506 13.67 15.35 3.22
CA ALA A 506 13.03 16.43 2.48
C ALA A 506 13.77 17.73 2.76
N VAL A 507 14.13 18.46 1.69
CA VAL A 507 14.94 19.68 1.77
C VAL A 507 14.22 20.81 1.02
N ARG A 508 13.99 21.95 1.68
CA ARG A 508 13.61 23.21 1.02
C ARG A 508 14.79 23.77 0.25
N PRO A 509 14.60 24.55 -0.83
CA PRO A 509 15.70 25.18 -1.53
C PRO A 509 16.53 26.07 -0.60
N ILE A 510 17.79 25.71 -0.39
CA ILE A 510 18.75 26.49 0.40
C ILE A 510 19.61 27.31 -0.55
N HIS A 511 19.76 28.60 -0.26
CA HIS A 511 20.63 29.50 -1.03
C HIS A 511 22.02 29.52 -0.44
N ASN A 512 22.13 29.70 0.88
CA ASN A 512 23.43 29.84 1.53
C ASN A 512 23.46 29.16 2.91
N PHE A 513 24.62 28.66 3.32
CA PHE A 513 24.95 28.41 4.71
C PHE A 513 25.87 29.51 5.22
N VAL A 514 25.64 29.97 6.44
CA VAL A 514 26.53 30.89 7.15
C VAL A 514 27.02 30.24 8.43
N ASN A 515 28.34 30.11 8.53
CA ASN A 515 29.04 29.40 9.58
C ASN A 515 29.67 30.39 10.56
N GLY A 516 29.32 30.21 11.84
CA GLY A 516 29.86 30.95 12.98
C GLY A 516 31.21 30.43 13.46
N PHE A 517 31.96 29.75 12.63
CA PHE A 517 33.23 29.15 12.97
C PHE A 517 34.19 29.25 11.80
N THR A 518 35.48 29.20 12.11
CA THR A 518 36.57 29.22 11.12
C THR A 518 37.07 27.82 10.80
N SER A 519 37.90 27.68 9.78
CA SER A 519 38.33 26.40 9.19
C SER A 519 39.13 25.48 10.12
N ARG A 520 39.63 25.98 11.25
CA ARG A 520 40.43 25.22 12.23
C ARG A 520 39.85 25.21 13.64
N SER A 521 38.55 25.48 13.75
CA SER A 521 37.90 25.65 15.05
C SER A 521 37.51 24.33 15.70
N PHE A 522 37.62 23.22 14.98
CA PHE A 522 37.19 21.90 15.43
C PHE A 522 38.33 21.19 16.15
N GLU A 523 38.02 20.57 17.29
CA GLU A 523 38.98 19.70 17.98
C GLU A 523 39.29 18.45 17.15
N ASP A 524 38.26 17.86 16.52
CA ASP A 524 38.38 16.84 15.49
C ASP A 524 38.06 17.44 14.10
N PRO A 525 39.05 17.63 13.21
CA PRO A 525 38.83 18.14 11.87
C PRO A 525 37.87 17.31 11.02
N GLU A 526 37.76 15.99 11.24
CA GLU A 526 36.86 15.12 10.46
C GLU A 526 35.38 15.45 10.73
N GLU A 527 35.02 15.82 11.96
CA GLU A 527 33.64 16.24 12.29
C GLU A 527 33.26 17.55 11.57
N GLY A 528 34.21 18.48 11.46
CA GLY A 528 34.03 19.71 10.68
C GLY A 528 33.91 19.44 9.18
N VAL A 529 34.75 18.55 8.64
CA VAL A 529 34.68 18.14 7.23
C VAL A 529 33.32 17.49 6.94
N ALA A 530 32.85 16.61 7.82
CA ALA A 530 31.54 15.99 7.71
C ALA A 530 30.40 17.02 7.71
N LEU A 531 30.44 18.01 8.62
CA LEU A 531 29.47 19.11 8.66
C LEU A 531 29.41 19.84 7.31
N VAL A 532 30.55 20.28 6.79
CA VAL A 532 30.60 21.02 5.52
C VAL A 532 30.19 20.14 4.33
N LYS A 533 30.52 18.85 4.33
CA LYS A 533 30.02 17.91 3.30
C LYS A 533 28.50 17.85 3.31
N ASN A 534 27.87 17.85 4.49
CA ASN A 534 26.41 17.89 4.62
C ASN A 534 25.80 19.22 4.15
N GLU A 535 26.49 20.35 4.36
CA GLU A 535 26.09 21.64 3.79
C GLU A 535 26.16 21.64 2.25
N ILE A 536 27.28 21.17 1.69
CA ILE A 536 27.44 21.05 0.23
C ILE A 536 26.37 20.12 -0.35
N ALA A 537 26.07 19.02 0.33
CA ALA A 537 25.02 18.10 -0.10
C ALA A 537 23.63 18.74 -0.17
N ALA A 538 23.28 19.55 0.83
CA ALA A 538 22.01 20.26 0.82
C ALA A 538 21.94 21.31 -0.30
N LEU A 539 23.05 22.01 -0.59
CA LEU A 539 23.13 22.99 -1.68
C LEU A 539 23.20 22.35 -3.07
N CYS A 540 23.95 21.26 -3.23
CA CYS A 540 24.31 20.65 -4.51
C CYS A 540 23.69 19.26 -4.68
N HIS A 541 22.43 19.07 -4.25
CA HIS A 541 21.72 17.77 -4.37
C HIS A 541 21.62 17.26 -5.81
N GLY A 542 21.62 18.14 -6.81
CA GLY A 542 21.71 17.78 -8.24
C GLY A 542 23.13 17.90 -8.81
N GLY A 543 24.17 17.87 -7.98
CA GLY A 543 25.55 18.16 -8.38
C GLY A 543 25.83 19.65 -8.59
N CYS A 544 27.11 20.01 -8.48
CA CYS A 544 27.63 21.34 -8.80
C CYS A 544 28.84 21.18 -9.72
N ASN A 545 28.73 21.70 -10.95
CA ASN A 545 29.75 21.55 -11.99
C ASN A 545 30.83 22.62 -11.91
N ARG A 546 30.55 23.79 -11.34
CA ARG A 546 31.55 24.86 -11.17
C ARG A 546 31.51 25.41 -9.76
N THR A 547 32.59 25.18 -9.01
CA THR A 547 32.73 25.64 -7.64
C THR A 547 33.83 26.69 -7.55
N LEU A 548 33.50 27.86 -7.02
CA LEU A 548 34.49 28.87 -6.62
C LEU A 548 34.85 28.64 -5.16
N TYR A 549 36.14 28.63 -4.84
CA TYR A 549 36.64 28.45 -3.48
C TYR A 549 37.63 29.56 -3.13
N PHE A 550 37.44 30.19 -1.97
CA PHE A 550 38.40 31.11 -1.39
C PHE A 550 38.51 30.89 0.10
N GLU A 551 39.74 30.80 0.58
CA GLU A 551 40.07 30.75 1.99
C GLU A 551 41.35 31.56 2.20
N ASP A 552 41.35 32.45 3.20
CA ASP A 552 42.55 33.21 3.53
C ASP A 552 43.60 32.33 4.23
N SER A 553 44.87 32.62 3.97
CA SER A 553 46.00 31.85 4.52
C SER A 553 46.77 32.68 5.55
N TYR A 554 47.33 32.01 6.56
CA TYR A 554 48.37 32.60 7.39
C TYR A 554 49.61 32.87 6.53
N ASP A 555 50.15 34.09 6.63
CA ASP A 555 51.20 34.66 5.78
C ASP A 555 52.34 33.65 5.50
N GLY A 556 52.38 33.12 4.27
CA GLY A 556 53.48 32.31 3.72
C GLY A 556 53.55 30.81 4.05
N GLY A 557 52.53 30.20 4.67
CA GLY A 557 52.70 28.88 5.31
C GLY A 557 52.07 27.62 4.67
N GLN A 558 51.00 27.71 3.88
CA GLN A 558 50.31 26.50 3.36
C GLN A 558 50.24 26.49 1.84
N LEU A 559 50.70 25.39 1.24
CA LEU A 559 50.59 25.18 -0.19
C LEU A 559 49.18 24.68 -0.51
N PHE A 560 48.66 25.09 -1.67
CA PHE A 560 47.36 24.64 -2.18
C PHE A 560 47.22 23.11 -2.23
N ALA A 561 48.34 22.39 -2.36
CA ALA A 561 48.37 20.94 -2.43
C ALA A 561 47.98 20.24 -1.11
N ASP A 562 48.07 20.93 0.03
CA ASP A 562 48.05 20.27 1.34
C ASP A 562 46.62 19.91 1.78
N ARG A 563 45.57 20.57 1.22
CA ARG A 563 44.14 20.30 1.51
C ARG A 563 43.79 20.26 3.01
N GLU A 564 44.58 20.93 3.85
CA GLU A 564 44.55 20.76 5.31
C GLU A 564 43.41 21.51 6.04
N SER A 565 42.60 22.30 5.34
CA SER A 565 41.48 23.00 5.98
C SER A 565 40.18 22.19 5.91
N MET A 566 39.29 22.40 6.87
CA MET A 566 37.96 21.78 6.89
C MET A 566 37.19 21.99 5.57
N TYR A 567 37.13 23.23 5.07
CA TYR A 567 36.46 23.53 3.81
C TYR A 567 37.19 22.89 2.62
N GLY A 568 38.53 22.91 2.59
CA GLY A 568 39.31 22.24 1.56
C GLY A 568 39.08 20.73 1.54
N GLY A 569 39.18 20.07 2.70
CA GLY A 569 38.91 18.66 2.88
C GLY A 569 37.50 18.27 2.43
N ALA A 570 36.49 19.06 2.79
CA ALA A 570 35.12 18.83 2.35
C ALA A 570 34.95 19.00 0.84
N ILE A 571 35.45 20.09 0.24
CA ILE A 571 35.31 20.37 -1.19
C ILE A 571 35.97 19.28 -2.04
N TYR A 572 37.21 18.90 -1.72
CA TYR A 572 37.96 17.94 -2.53
C TYR A 572 37.61 16.47 -2.28
N SER A 573 36.85 16.17 -1.22
CA SER A 573 36.36 14.82 -0.93
C SER A 573 34.86 14.65 -1.19
N GLN A 574 34.19 15.66 -1.77
CA GLN A 574 32.76 15.65 -2.04
C GLN A 574 32.49 15.20 -3.49
N PRO A 575 31.90 14.01 -3.73
CA PRO A 575 31.61 13.53 -5.08
C PRO A 575 30.66 14.43 -5.88
N LEU A 576 29.80 15.20 -5.20
CA LEU A 576 28.88 16.15 -5.85
C LEU A 576 29.57 17.33 -6.55
N LEU A 577 30.86 17.56 -6.27
CA LEU A 577 31.68 18.61 -6.89
C LEU A 577 32.59 18.03 -7.97
N SER A 578 32.00 17.26 -8.89
CA SER A 578 32.72 16.48 -9.91
C SER A 578 33.27 17.30 -11.09
N GLY A 579 32.90 18.58 -11.19
CA GLY A 579 33.33 19.48 -12.25
C GLY A 579 34.57 20.33 -11.93
N GLU A 580 34.57 21.58 -12.38
CA GLU A 580 35.68 22.52 -12.23
C GLU A 580 35.65 23.18 -10.84
N ILE A 581 36.70 22.98 -10.06
CA ILE A 581 36.93 23.69 -8.79
C ILE A 581 37.98 24.78 -9.02
N ILE A 582 37.55 26.03 -8.96
CA ILE A 582 38.40 27.21 -9.12
C ILE A 582 38.72 27.74 -7.73
N ARG A 583 39.97 27.60 -7.28
CA ARG A 583 40.43 28.26 -6.05
C ARG A 583 41.22 29.52 -6.38
N ALA A 584 40.80 30.65 -5.83
CA ALA A 584 41.55 31.89 -5.93
C ALA A 584 42.76 31.86 -4.97
N ASN A 585 43.94 32.29 -5.44
CA ASN A 585 45.18 32.19 -4.65
C ASN A 585 45.35 33.34 -3.66
N ASN A 586 44.67 34.46 -3.90
CA ASN A 586 44.73 35.64 -3.04
C ASN A 586 43.46 36.49 -3.19
N ALA A 587 43.28 37.45 -2.27
CA ALA A 587 42.10 38.30 -2.20
C ALA A 587 41.86 39.13 -3.48
N SER A 588 42.92 39.57 -4.16
CA SER A 588 42.80 40.37 -5.39
C SER A 588 42.31 39.53 -6.57
N GLU A 589 42.82 38.31 -6.72
CA GLU A 589 42.37 37.35 -7.73
C GLU A 589 40.90 36.97 -7.49
N PHE A 590 40.52 36.68 -6.25
CA PHE A 590 39.14 36.37 -5.90
C PHE A 590 38.19 37.52 -6.27
N ALA A 591 38.56 38.77 -5.95
CA ALA A 591 37.80 39.95 -6.35
C ALA A 591 37.66 40.07 -7.89
N GLN A 592 38.71 39.74 -8.64
CA GLN A 592 38.69 39.77 -10.10
C GLN A 592 37.77 38.68 -10.69
N ILE A 593 37.78 37.47 -10.14
CA ILE A 593 36.91 36.38 -10.58
C ILE A 593 35.43 36.76 -10.37
N LEU A 594 35.08 37.33 -9.21
CA LEU A 594 33.72 37.79 -8.91
C LEU A 594 33.28 38.91 -9.87
N LYS A 595 34.17 39.87 -10.16
CA LYS A 595 33.92 40.96 -11.14
C LYS A 595 33.74 40.44 -12.56
N GLY A 596 34.47 39.39 -12.93
CA GLY A 596 34.45 38.80 -14.28
C GLY A 596 33.10 38.24 -14.69
N GLY A 597 32.17 38.06 -13.75
CA GLY A 597 30.78 37.66 -14.04
C GLY A 597 30.65 36.22 -14.52
N GLN A 598 31.64 35.38 -14.25
CA GLN A 598 31.58 33.95 -14.55
C GLN A 598 30.45 33.28 -13.74
N HIS A 599 29.84 32.25 -14.31
CA HIS A 599 28.81 31.46 -13.66
C HIS A 599 29.42 30.38 -12.76
N PHE A 600 29.01 30.33 -11.50
CA PHE A 600 29.36 29.29 -10.54
C PHE A 600 28.10 28.71 -9.95
N ASP A 601 28.10 27.40 -9.69
CA ASP A 601 26.99 26.72 -9.04
C ASP A 601 27.08 26.89 -7.51
N LEU A 602 28.31 26.85 -6.98
CA LEU A 602 28.63 26.96 -5.56
C LEU A 602 29.81 27.90 -5.33
N LEU A 603 29.72 28.75 -4.30
CA LEU A 603 30.84 29.45 -3.69
C LEU A 603 31.10 28.91 -2.29
N VAL A 604 32.34 28.55 -1.97
CA VAL A 604 32.77 28.36 -0.58
C VAL A 604 33.77 29.45 -0.23
N TYR A 605 33.44 30.26 0.79
CA TYR A 605 34.22 31.41 1.23
C TYR A 605 34.47 31.31 2.73
N SER A 606 35.74 31.39 3.12
CA SER A 606 36.15 31.51 4.52
C SER A 606 37.20 32.61 4.71
N SER A 607 37.02 33.43 5.73
CA SER A 607 38.05 34.35 6.22
C SER A 607 38.26 34.14 7.72
N GLN A 608 39.43 33.60 8.04
CA GLN A 608 39.89 33.25 9.37
C GLN A 608 40.97 34.23 9.88
N TYR A 609 41.93 34.61 9.03
CA TYR A 609 43.19 35.22 9.46
C TYR A 609 43.25 36.74 9.28
N THR A 610 42.75 37.25 8.14
CA THR A 610 42.81 38.68 7.90
C THR A 610 41.89 39.43 8.87
N LYS A 611 42.26 40.66 9.23
CA LYS A 611 41.47 41.54 10.10
C LYS A 611 41.04 42.83 9.41
N ASP A 612 41.47 43.02 8.16
CA ASP A 612 41.31 44.25 7.39
C ASP A 612 40.26 44.11 6.28
N GLU A 613 39.78 45.25 5.78
CA GLU A 613 38.98 45.32 4.55
C GLU A 613 39.75 44.70 3.38
N GLN A 614 39.03 43.97 2.53
CA GLN A 614 39.59 43.22 1.40
C GLN A 614 39.00 43.70 0.07
N PRO A 615 39.76 43.60 -1.04
CA PRO A 615 39.30 44.07 -2.36
C PRO A 615 38.06 43.35 -2.90
N TYR A 616 37.72 42.17 -2.37
CA TYR A 616 36.54 41.40 -2.76
C TYR A 616 35.26 41.79 -2.01
N ASP A 617 35.33 42.56 -0.92
CA ASP A 617 34.22 42.71 0.03
C ASP A 617 32.94 43.24 -0.64
N GLY A 618 33.04 44.31 -1.42
CA GLY A 618 31.90 44.88 -2.13
C GLY A 618 31.33 43.96 -3.23
N GLU A 619 32.20 43.22 -3.92
CA GLU A 619 31.79 42.34 -5.04
C GLU A 619 31.15 41.05 -4.56
N LEU A 620 31.68 40.48 -3.47
CA LEU A 620 31.12 39.30 -2.83
C LEU A 620 29.75 39.64 -2.23
N ALA A 621 29.65 40.71 -1.44
CA ALA A 621 28.38 41.15 -0.87
C ALA A 621 27.32 41.38 -1.98
N ASN A 622 27.67 42.09 -3.05
CA ASN A 622 26.76 42.32 -4.18
C ASN A 622 26.34 41.01 -4.87
N SER A 623 27.25 40.04 -5.00
CA SER A 623 26.94 38.74 -5.62
C SER A 623 26.00 37.90 -4.75
N LEU A 624 26.18 37.92 -3.43
CA LEU A 624 25.31 37.24 -2.46
C LEU A 624 23.92 37.87 -2.42
N CYS A 625 23.84 39.21 -2.34
CA CYS A 625 22.57 39.93 -2.35
C CYS A 625 21.76 39.69 -3.64
N ARG A 626 22.43 39.41 -4.76
CA ARG A 626 21.79 39.05 -6.05
C ARG A 626 21.56 37.56 -6.24
N ARG A 627 21.89 36.72 -5.24
CA ARG A 627 21.77 35.25 -5.29
C ARG A 627 22.41 34.64 -6.55
N ARG A 628 23.62 35.10 -6.92
CA ARG A 628 24.28 34.66 -8.17
C ARG A 628 24.73 33.19 -8.17
N PHE A 629 24.89 32.61 -6.99
CA PHE A 629 25.32 31.24 -6.75
C PHE A 629 24.83 30.80 -5.38
N ARG A 630 24.80 29.49 -5.14
CA ARG A 630 24.68 28.96 -3.78
C ARG A 630 25.98 29.20 -3.01
N SER A 631 25.95 29.33 -1.69
CA SER A 631 27.20 29.58 -0.97
C SER A 631 27.32 29.02 0.44
N ILE A 632 28.56 28.81 0.86
CA ILE A 632 28.93 28.55 2.27
C ILE A 632 29.85 29.69 2.68
N ILE A 633 29.45 30.46 3.68
CA ILE A 633 30.09 31.71 4.10
C ILE A 633 30.56 31.59 5.54
N SER A 634 31.84 31.87 5.78
CA SER A 634 32.43 32.06 7.11
C SER A 634 33.27 33.33 7.08
N ASP A 635 32.96 34.32 7.92
CA ASP A 635 33.72 35.58 7.97
C ASP A 635 33.93 36.05 9.40
N ASN A 636 35.14 35.82 9.92
CA ASN A 636 35.48 36.17 11.28
C ASN A 636 35.93 37.63 11.44
N ARG A 637 35.97 38.43 10.36
CA ARG A 637 36.43 39.83 10.45
C ARG A 637 35.41 40.72 11.16
N ARG A 638 35.92 41.81 11.72
CA ARG A 638 35.13 42.87 12.38
C ARG A 638 35.27 44.19 11.61
N VAL A 639 34.99 44.14 10.32
CA VAL A 639 35.08 45.28 9.38
C VAL A 639 33.75 45.49 8.65
N ARG A 640 33.57 46.65 8.02
CA ARG A 640 32.31 47.01 7.35
C ARG A 640 32.05 46.11 6.14
N GLY A 641 33.10 45.71 5.42
CA GLY A 641 33.02 44.75 4.32
C GLY A 641 32.41 43.41 4.74
N ALA A 642 32.90 42.83 5.84
CA ALA A 642 32.38 41.57 6.40
C ALA A 642 30.94 41.69 6.89
N GLU A 643 30.57 42.81 7.52
CA GLU A 643 29.17 43.10 7.88
C GLU A 643 28.27 43.11 6.63
N GLY A 644 28.74 43.70 5.53
CA GLY A 644 28.06 43.68 4.23
C GLY A 644 27.90 42.27 3.66
N ILE A 645 28.93 41.43 3.74
CA ILE A 645 28.91 40.03 3.28
C ILE A 645 27.88 39.23 4.08
N LEU A 646 27.96 39.23 5.42
CA LEU A 646 27.03 38.49 6.28
C LEU A 646 25.59 38.98 6.07
N LYS A 647 25.39 40.29 5.96
CA LYS A 647 24.07 40.88 5.71
C LYS A 647 23.47 40.40 4.39
N CYS A 648 24.25 40.41 3.31
CA CYS A 648 23.82 39.91 2.02
C CYS A 648 23.65 38.38 1.97
N ALA A 649 24.36 37.65 2.85
CA ALA A 649 24.14 36.23 3.07
C ALA A 649 22.87 35.94 3.90
N GLY A 650 22.19 36.97 4.45
CA GLY A 650 20.95 36.83 5.23
C GLY A 650 21.14 36.80 6.75
N THR A 651 22.34 37.14 7.23
CA THR A 651 22.70 37.00 8.65
C THR A 651 23.39 38.25 9.21
N ALA A 652 23.63 38.25 10.52
CA ALA A 652 24.45 39.22 11.20
C ALA A 652 25.28 38.53 12.29
N ARG A 653 26.43 39.13 12.64
CA ARG A 653 27.22 38.67 13.78
C ARG A 653 26.48 38.96 15.09
N GLY A 654 26.44 37.98 15.97
CA GLY A 654 25.90 38.06 17.32
C GLY A 654 26.91 38.62 18.32
N GLN A 655 26.64 38.42 19.61
CA GLN A 655 27.46 38.98 20.70
C GLN A 655 28.39 37.93 21.33
N GLY A 656 28.08 36.63 21.20
CA GLY A 656 28.92 35.55 21.73
C GLY A 656 30.08 35.15 20.82
N THR A 657 31.18 34.69 21.42
CA THR A 657 32.41 34.21 20.76
C THR A 657 33.07 33.11 21.58
N GLU A 658 34.01 32.37 20.99
CA GLU A 658 34.83 31.36 21.68
C GLU A 658 34.01 30.24 22.34
N PHE A 659 33.03 29.73 21.61
CA PHE A 659 32.19 28.61 22.01
C PHE A 659 32.98 27.31 22.03
N LYS A 660 32.59 26.41 22.93
CA LYS A 660 33.27 25.13 23.19
C LYS A 660 32.67 23.95 22.45
N LEU A 661 31.39 24.02 22.10
CA LEU A 661 30.72 22.91 21.43
C LEU A 661 29.64 23.40 20.48
N ILE A 662 29.42 22.62 19.44
CA ILE A 662 28.27 22.73 18.54
C ILE A 662 27.33 21.58 18.88
N THR A 663 26.09 21.92 19.17
CA THR A 663 25.00 20.97 19.37
C THR A 663 24.20 20.85 18.06
N PRO A 664 23.87 19.63 17.63
CA PRO A 664 23.10 19.43 16.41
C PRO A 664 21.71 20.04 16.54
N GLY A 665 21.28 20.76 15.51
CA GLY A 665 19.90 21.23 15.38
C GLY A 665 18.99 20.18 14.72
N PRO A 666 17.72 20.53 14.44
CA PRO A 666 16.72 19.61 13.90
C PRO A 666 17.12 18.95 12.57
N SER A 667 17.89 19.65 11.74
CA SER A 667 18.40 19.12 10.48
C SER A 667 19.43 18.01 10.63
N LYS A 668 20.05 17.88 11.81
CA LYS A 668 21.13 16.93 12.11
C LYS A 668 22.23 16.95 11.04
N LEU A 669 22.73 18.15 10.70
CA LEU A 669 23.97 18.30 9.93
C LEU A 669 25.18 17.65 10.63
N LEU A 670 25.08 17.45 11.94
CA LEU A 670 25.98 16.68 12.79
C LEU A 670 25.20 15.52 13.41
N ASP A 671 25.85 14.37 13.56
CA ASP A 671 25.26 13.17 14.21
C ASP A 671 25.29 13.24 15.74
N GLY A 672 26.02 14.21 16.31
CA GLY A 672 26.18 14.40 17.74
C GLY A 672 26.76 15.77 18.07
N THR A 673 27.02 15.99 19.37
CA THR A 673 27.72 17.21 19.83
C THR A 673 29.18 17.16 19.41
N THR A 674 29.64 18.22 18.77
CA THR A 674 31.02 18.39 18.29
C THR A 674 31.76 19.40 19.14
N TYR A 675 33.02 19.09 19.47
CA TYR A 675 33.86 19.95 20.31
C TYR A 675 34.71 20.91 19.48
N LEU A 676 34.83 22.14 19.96
CA LEU A 676 35.60 23.20 19.35
C LEU A 676 36.83 23.53 20.17
N THR A 677 37.90 23.88 19.47
CA THR A 677 39.15 24.37 20.01
C THR A 677 39.51 25.72 19.42
N ARG A 678 40.31 26.49 20.14
CA ARG A 678 40.84 27.75 19.65
C ARG A 678 42.05 27.48 18.76
N PRO A 679 42.07 27.91 17.48
CA PRO A 679 43.12 27.53 16.54
C PRO A 679 44.54 27.97 16.94
N ASP A 680 44.70 29.19 17.48
CA ASP A 680 46.03 29.80 17.69
C ASP A 680 46.13 30.83 18.83
N GLY A 681 45.13 30.93 19.72
CA GLY A 681 45.15 31.89 20.83
C GLY A 681 44.95 33.37 20.46
N ALA A 682 45.11 33.75 19.18
CA ALA A 682 45.08 35.13 18.69
C ALA A 682 43.88 35.45 17.78
N ILE A 683 43.19 34.41 17.31
CA ILE A 683 42.00 34.47 16.46
C ILE A 683 40.81 33.91 17.26
N GLU A 684 39.62 34.45 16.99
CA GLU A 684 38.38 33.88 17.51
C GLU A 684 38.02 32.64 16.68
N GLY A 685 37.98 31.45 17.27
CA GLY A 685 37.61 30.23 16.55
C GLY A 685 36.13 30.22 16.17
N SER A 686 35.28 30.77 17.01
CA SER A 686 33.82 30.77 16.80
C SER A 686 33.16 32.06 17.26
N TYR A 687 32.03 32.40 16.65
CA TYR A 687 31.20 33.55 16.93
C TYR A 687 29.73 33.24 16.61
N GLU A 688 28.82 33.87 17.35
CA GLU A 688 27.39 33.69 17.14
C GLU A 688 26.99 34.27 15.77
N VAL A 689 26.25 33.49 14.99
CA VAL A 689 25.57 33.99 13.80
C VAL A 689 24.09 34.12 14.15
N ARG A 690 23.47 35.23 13.75
CA ARG A 690 22.04 35.46 13.90
C ARG A 690 21.38 35.65 12.54
N ALA A 691 20.21 35.09 12.38
CA ALA A 691 19.36 35.38 11.22
C ALA A 691 18.94 36.86 11.24
N LEU A 692 18.94 37.52 10.08
CA LEU A 692 18.33 38.85 9.96
C LEU A 692 16.81 38.78 10.04
N ASP A 693 16.24 37.71 9.52
CA ASP A 693 14.83 37.40 9.60
C ASP A 693 14.65 36.00 10.20
N ALA A 694 14.49 35.96 11.53
CA ALA A 694 14.25 34.73 12.26
C ALA A 694 12.92 34.04 11.88
N SER A 695 12.02 34.73 11.17
CA SER A 695 10.75 34.18 10.69
C SER A 695 10.85 33.43 9.36
N THR A 696 12.02 33.43 8.70
CA THR A 696 12.19 32.76 7.40
C THR A 696 13.51 32.02 7.28
N THR A 697 14.43 32.19 8.24
CA THR A 697 15.81 31.72 8.15
C THR A 697 16.16 30.79 9.31
N PRO A 698 16.25 29.47 9.07
CA PRO A 698 16.41 28.50 10.15
C PRO A 698 17.83 28.34 10.68
N VAL A 699 17.93 28.23 12.00
CA VAL A 699 19.16 27.85 12.71
C VAL A 699 19.31 26.33 12.65
N GLN A 700 20.41 25.86 12.05
CA GLN A 700 20.65 24.44 11.74
C GLN A 700 21.50 23.74 12.79
N ALA A 701 22.32 24.50 13.50
CA ALA A 701 23.10 24.04 14.64
C ALA A 701 23.30 25.20 15.60
N THR A 702 23.42 24.89 16.89
CA THR A 702 23.59 25.90 17.93
C THR A 702 24.87 25.66 18.71
N PHE A 703 25.45 26.71 19.28
CA PHE A 703 26.49 26.59 20.29
C PHE A 703 25.89 26.28 21.68
N GLU A 704 26.74 26.07 22.68
CA GLU A 704 26.28 25.99 24.06
C GLU A 704 25.49 27.24 24.48
N GLY A 705 24.25 27.05 24.95
CA GLY A 705 23.35 28.15 25.31
C GLY A 705 22.31 28.52 24.25
N GLY A 706 22.32 27.85 23.09
CA GLY A 706 21.29 28.00 22.04
C GLY A 706 21.56 29.10 21.02
N GLN A 707 22.74 29.74 21.05
CA GLN A 707 23.19 30.72 20.06
C GLN A 707 23.41 30.04 18.70
N GLY A 708 23.16 30.74 17.59
CA GLY A 708 23.31 30.17 16.25
C GLY A 708 24.78 29.89 15.88
N ALA A 709 25.07 28.63 15.51
CA ALA A 709 26.37 28.19 15.00
C ALA A 709 26.39 28.04 13.48
N VAL A 710 25.32 27.46 12.93
CA VAL A 710 25.10 27.33 11.49
C VAL A 710 23.72 27.84 11.16
N ILE A 711 23.62 28.73 10.18
CA ILE A 711 22.34 29.23 9.67
C ILE A 711 22.21 28.84 8.20
N ALA A 712 21.13 28.12 7.86
CA ALA A 712 20.73 27.93 6.48
C ALA A 712 19.82 29.09 6.09
N VAL A 713 20.21 29.82 5.06
CA VAL A 713 19.41 30.86 4.44
C VAL A 713 18.82 30.29 3.16
N GLY A 714 17.54 29.90 3.25
CA GLY A 714 16.77 29.36 2.15
C GLY A 714 15.50 30.17 1.93
N ASP A 715 14.63 29.65 1.06
CA ASP A 715 13.26 30.12 1.04
C ASP A 715 12.54 29.50 2.26
N GLY A 716 12.18 30.34 3.24
CA GLY A 716 11.23 29.94 4.29
C GLY A 716 9.88 29.57 3.69
N GLY A 717 9.03 28.88 4.44
CA GLY A 717 7.72 28.45 3.94
C GLY A 717 6.65 28.43 5.01
N GLU A 718 5.55 27.76 4.71
CA GLU A 718 4.53 27.39 5.70
C GLU A 718 4.83 25.98 6.24
N ASP A 719 4.17 25.59 7.32
CA ASP A 719 4.20 24.20 7.78
C ASP A 719 3.74 23.29 6.64
N GLU A 720 4.57 22.33 6.29
CA GLU A 720 4.37 21.50 5.10
C GLU A 720 4.24 20.04 5.50
N GLU A 721 3.05 19.47 5.33
CA GLU A 721 2.82 18.03 5.50
C GLU A 721 3.41 17.28 4.30
N TYR A 722 4.24 16.27 4.57
CA TYR A 722 4.89 15.45 3.56
C TYR A 722 5.00 13.99 4.01
N PHE A 723 5.19 13.08 3.06
CA PHE A 723 5.64 11.72 3.31
C PHE A 723 6.92 11.42 2.55
N ILE A 724 7.74 10.52 3.09
CA ILE A 724 8.87 9.90 2.38
C ILE A 724 8.65 8.39 2.39
N THR A 725 8.06 7.85 1.34
CA THR A 725 7.90 6.39 1.19
C THR A 725 9.16 5.82 0.54
N VAL A 726 9.72 4.78 1.13
CA VAL A 726 10.82 3.99 0.57
C VAL A 726 10.26 2.66 0.09
N LEU A 727 10.25 2.45 -1.23
CA LEU A 727 9.96 1.15 -1.81
C LEU A 727 11.25 0.38 -2.05
N THR A 728 11.22 -0.91 -1.81
CA THR A 728 12.35 -1.82 -2.01
C THR A 728 11.93 -3.03 -2.84
N ARG A 729 12.87 -3.56 -3.63
CA ARG A 729 12.79 -4.90 -4.21
C ARG A 729 13.76 -5.79 -3.45
N SER A 730 13.24 -6.69 -2.62
CA SER A 730 14.05 -7.45 -1.67
C SER A 730 13.33 -8.73 -1.19
N MET A 731 13.90 -9.38 -0.18
CA MET A 731 13.26 -10.42 0.61
C MET A 731 12.22 -9.86 1.60
N GLY A 732 11.34 -10.74 2.08
CA GLY A 732 10.42 -10.43 3.19
C GLY A 732 9.27 -9.51 2.79
N LYS A 733 8.67 -9.71 1.61
CA LYS A 733 7.46 -8.99 1.21
C LYS A 733 6.31 -9.35 2.16
N VAL A 734 5.87 -8.38 2.96
CA VAL A 734 4.70 -8.53 3.83
C VAL A 734 3.44 -8.26 3.01
N LYS A 735 2.49 -9.20 3.03
CA LYS A 735 1.18 -9.07 2.38
C LYS A 735 0.06 -9.13 3.43
N PRO A 736 -0.91 -8.21 3.40
CA PRO A 736 -2.15 -8.38 4.15
C PRO A 736 -2.91 -9.63 3.69
N TYR A 737 -3.69 -10.20 4.58
CA TYR A 737 -4.57 -11.33 4.29
C TYR A 737 -5.96 -11.06 4.87
N GLN A 738 -6.98 -11.18 4.03
CA GLN A 738 -8.37 -11.00 4.45
C GLN A 738 -8.88 -12.28 5.14
N TYR A 739 -8.96 -12.26 6.47
CA TYR A 739 -9.39 -13.42 7.24
C TYR A 739 -10.87 -13.80 7.00
N HIS A 740 -11.77 -12.82 6.97
CA HIS A 740 -13.18 -13.01 6.59
C HIS A 740 -13.57 -12.06 5.45
N ASN A 741 -14.43 -12.52 4.54
CA ASN A 741 -15.01 -11.64 3.52
C ASN A 741 -15.83 -10.49 4.13
N ASN A 742 -16.60 -10.78 5.20
CA ASN A 742 -17.35 -9.78 5.96
C ASN A 742 -17.11 -9.99 7.46
N THR A 743 -16.79 -8.93 8.17
CA THR A 743 -16.73 -8.90 9.64
C THR A 743 -17.91 -8.10 10.18
N TYR A 744 -18.58 -8.57 11.22
CA TYR A 744 -19.71 -7.85 11.83
C TYR A 744 -19.37 -7.30 13.22
N THR A 745 -20.10 -6.27 13.67
CA THR A 745 -19.88 -5.67 14.98
C THR A 745 -20.00 -6.71 16.09
N THR A 746 -19.20 -6.53 17.15
CA THR A 746 -19.05 -7.44 18.30
C THR A 746 -18.40 -8.80 17.99
N GLU A 747 -17.98 -9.05 16.75
CA GLU A 747 -17.20 -10.24 16.39
C GLU A 747 -15.70 -9.96 16.54
N PRO A 748 -14.88 -10.95 16.92
CA PRO A 748 -13.42 -10.79 16.93
C PRO A 748 -12.91 -10.31 15.58
N LEU A 749 -12.03 -9.30 15.59
CA LEU A 749 -11.28 -8.90 14.41
C LEU A 749 -9.96 -9.65 14.43
N HIS A 750 -9.59 -10.25 13.30
CA HIS A 750 -8.36 -11.02 13.14
C HIS A 750 -7.43 -10.33 12.13
N PRO A 751 -6.58 -9.36 12.55
CA PRO A 751 -5.50 -8.86 11.71
C PRO A 751 -4.53 -9.99 11.36
N THR A 752 -4.37 -10.26 10.06
CA THR A 752 -3.52 -11.34 9.55
C THR A 752 -2.61 -10.79 8.44
N PHE A 753 -1.31 -11.05 8.57
CA PHE A 753 -0.29 -10.66 7.59
C PHE A 753 0.65 -11.83 7.36
N HIS A 754 1.17 -12.00 6.15
CA HIS A 754 2.05 -13.12 5.83
C HIS A 754 3.21 -12.71 4.94
N ILE A 755 4.25 -13.55 4.94
CA ILE A 755 5.37 -13.46 4.00
C ILE A 755 5.28 -14.66 3.05
N PRO A 756 4.97 -14.46 1.75
CA PRO A 756 4.89 -15.56 0.79
C PRO A 756 6.20 -16.35 0.71
N ALA A 757 6.10 -17.67 0.52
CA ALA A 757 7.27 -18.56 0.37
C ALA A 757 8.21 -18.15 -0.76
N THR A 758 7.68 -17.48 -1.80
CA THR A 758 8.46 -16.94 -2.92
C THR A 758 9.44 -15.85 -2.50
N HIS A 759 9.17 -15.16 -1.39
CA HIS A 759 9.99 -14.09 -0.79
C HIS A 759 10.63 -14.52 0.54
N TRP A 760 10.57 -15.83 0.86
CA TRP A 760 11.18 -16.41 2.05
C TRP A 760 12.59 -16.93 1.76
N PRO A 761 13.63 -16.40 2.44
CA PRO A 761 15.01 -16.83 2.22
C PRO A 761 15.22 -18.28 2.68
N SER A 762 16.04 -19.05 1.97
CA SER A 762 16.28 -20.47 2.27
C SER A 762 16.98 -20.72 3.62
N CYS A 763 17.67 -19.71 4.17
CA CYS A 763 18.21 -19.74 5.53
C CYS A 763 17.22 -19.26 6.62
N GLY A 764 16.03 -18.80 6.23
CA GLY A 764 15.02 -18.23 7.13
C GLY A 764 15.43 -16.91 7.78
N TYR A 765 14.68 -16.54 8.82
CA TYR A 765 14.96 -15.42 9.70
C TYR A 765 15.35 -15.93 11.08
N SER A 766 16.35 -15.30 11.71
CA SER A 766 16.72 -15.62 13.11
C SER A 766 15.67 -15.12 14.09
N ARG A 767 14.98 -14.03 13.73
CA ARG A 767 13.94 -13.40 14.52
C ARG A 767 13.03 -12.55 13.65
N VAL A 768 11.74 -12.64 13.90
CA VAL A 768 10.71 -11.78 13.32
C VAL A 768 9.97 -11.11 14.46
N ASN A 769 10.00 -9.78 14.51
CA ASN A 769 9.13 -9.01 15.40
C ASN A 769 8.05 -8.37 14.54
N ALA A 770 6.78 -8.70 14.81
CA ALA A 770 5.65 -8.20 14.05
C ALA A 770 4.64 -7.50 14.98
N THR A 771 4.18 -6.32 14.56
CA THR A 771 3.13 -5.56 15.26
C THR A 771 2.16 -4.97 14.26
N VAL A 772 0.91 -4.78 14.65
CA VAL A 772 -0.11 -4.07 13.87
C VAL A 772 -0.69 -2.91 14.67
N SER A 773 -0.73 -1.73 14.07
CA SER A 773 -1.54 -0.60 14.55
C SER A 773 -2.90 -0.66 13.88
N VAL A 774 -3.96 -0.62 14.67
CA VAL A 774 -5.35 -0.64 14.19
C VAL A 774 -6.02 0.66 14.58
N THR A 775 -6.40 1.45 13.57
CA THR A 775 -7.22 2.65 13.74
C THR A 775 -8.69 2.27 13.57
N ARG A 776 -9.51 2.51 14.60
CA ARG A 776 -10.93 2.15 14.62
C ARG A 776 -11.83 3.36 14.86
N PRO A 777 -13.09 3.35 14.36
CA PRO A 777 -14.08 4.34 14.72
C PRO A 777 -14.53 4.21 16.19
N LEU A 778 -14.93 5.32 16.78
CA LEU A 778 -15.52 5.43 18.12
C LEU A 778 -17.00 5.82 18.09
N ALA A 779 -17.63 5.72 16.92
CA ALA A 779 -19.05 5.93 16.70
C ALA A 779 -19.53 5.06 15.54
N SER A 780 -20.78 4.56 15.63
CA SER A 780 -21.40 3.76 14.56
C SER A 780 -21.64 4.61 13.32
N LEU A 781 -21.05 4.20 12.19
CA LEU A 781 -21.29 4.83 10.89
C LEU A 781 -22.78 4.73 10.52
N SER A 782 -23.39 3.55 10.69
CA SER A 782 -24.81 3.32 10.43
C SER A 782 -25.72 4.25 11.22
N GLY A 783 -25.46 4.43 12.51
CA GLY A 783 -26.23 5.33 13.36
C GLY A 783 -26.13 6.79 12.93
N LEU A 784 -24.93 7.24 12.55
CA LEU A 784 -24.70 8.58 12.04
C LEU A 784 -25.42 8.82 10.70
N LEU A 785 -25.32 7.85 9.77
CA LEU A 785 -26.02 7.90 8.49
C LEU A 785 -27.54 7.89 8.67
N TYR A 786 -28.07 7.08 9.59
CA TYR A 786 -29.49 7.07 9.92
C TYR A 786 -29.95 8.44 10.45
N ALA A 787 -29.22 9.03 11.40
CA ALA A 787 -29.55 10.33 11.97
C ALA A 787 -29.52 11.45 10.91
N ALA A 788 -28.49 11.44 10.06
CA ALA A 788 -28.36 12.34 8.92
C ALA A 788 -29.53 12.21 7.95
N ALA A 789 -29.82 10.99 7.50
CA ALA A 789 -30.92 10.71 6.58
C ALA A 789 -32.26 11.20 7.15
N GLN A 790 -32.55 10.89 8.40
CA GLN A 790 -33.80 11.30 9.05
C GLN A 790 -33.93 12.82 9.18
N SER A 791 -32.81 13.54 9.40
CA SER A 791 -32.82 15.00 9.44
C SER A 791 -33.12 15.65 8.08
N SER A 792 -32.78 14.95 6.99
CA SER A 792 -33.02 15.38 5.60
C SER A 792 -34.38 14.96 5.04
N LYS A 793 -35.18 14.20 5.80
CA LYS A 793 -36.45 13.62 5.32
C LYS A 793 -37.44 14.70 4.93
N GLY A 794 -37.87 14.70 3.65
CA GLY A 794 -38.79 15.69 3.09
C GLY A 794 -38.12 16.98 2.57
N THR A 795 -36.79 17.08 2.66
CA THR A 795 -36.01 18.05 1.89
C THR A 795 -35.60 17.37 0.58
N ASN A 796 -35.88 18.00 -0.57
CA ASN A 796 -35.31 17.52 -1.83
C ASN A 796 -33.85 17.99 -1.87
N PRO A 797 -32.86 17.09 -1.78
CA PRO A 797 -31.48 17.51 -1.93
C PRO A 797 -31.31 18.02 -3.37
N THR A 798 -30.80 19.23 -3.51
CA THR A 798 -30.46 19.83 -4.81
C THR A 798 -29.13 19.28 -5.29
N TYR A 799 -29.04 17.98 -5.57
CA TYR A 799 -27.95 17.42 -6.35
C TYR A 799 -28.39 17.31 -7.82
N ALA A 800 -27.47 17.60 -8.74
CA ALA A 800 -27.73 17.57 -10.17
C ALA A 800 -27.87 16.14 -10.74
N ASP A 801 -27.46 15.12 -9.97
CA ASP A 801 -27.38 13.70 -10.35
C ASP A 801 -28.00 12.80 -9.25
N ASP A 802 -28.53 11.62 -9.63
CA ASP A 802 -29.15 10.62 -8.74
C ASP A 802 -28.09 9.93 -7.83
N LEU A 803 -27.64 10.62 -6.77
CA LEU A 803 -26.75 10.04 -5.75
C LEU A 803 -27.45 8.93 -4.95
N ASP A 804 -26.67 7.94 -4.53
CA ASP A 804 -27.14 6.89 -3.63
C ASP A 804 -27.63 7.49 -2.29
N PRO A 805 -28.76 7.01 -1.71
CA PRO A 805 -29.28 7.54 -0.44
C PRO A 805 -28.27 7.56 0.71
N ARG A 806 -27.36 6.59 0.76
CA ARG A 806 -26.28 6.54 1.73
C ARG A 806 -25.25 7.64 1.48
N ALA A 807 -24.89 7.91 0.23
CA ALA A 807 -24.00 9.02 -0.13
C ALA A 807 -24.65 10.38 0.21
N ILE A 808 -25.97 10.53 0.00
CA ILE A 808 -26.73 11.73 0.39
C ILE A 808 -26.68 11.94 1.91
N ALA A 809 -26.90 10.87 2.70
CA ALA A 809 -26.78 10.97 4.15
C ALA A 809 -25.34 11.34 4.55
N ALA A 810 -24.35 10.70 3.94
CA ALA A 810 -22.93 10.93 4.22
C ALA A 810 -22.47 12.35 3.88
N SER A 811 -22.97 12.96 2.80
CA SER A 811 -22.57 14.32 2.40
C SER A 811 -22.99 15.41 3.39
N THR A 812 -23.94 15.11 4.28
CA THR A 812 -24.34 16.00 5.39
C THR A 812 -23.48 15.80 6.64
N LEU A 813 -22.65 14.75 6.68
CA LEU A 813 -21.70 14.49 7.75
C LEU A 813 -20.41 15.27 7.50
N ASN A 814 -19.85 15.87 8.53
CA ASN A 814 -18.50 16.45 8.46
C ASN A 814 -17.45 15.36 8.64
N ALA A 815 -16.29 15.44 7.98
CA ALA A 815 -15.21 14.46 8.14
C ALA A 815 -14.79 14.24 9.61
N SER A 816 -14.81 15.31 10.42
CA SER A 816 -14.52 15.26 11.87
C SER A 816 -15.64 14.61 12.71
N SER A 817 -16.71 14.09 12.10
CA SER A 817 -17.87 13.53 12.79
C SER A 817 -17.68 12.10 13.28
N ILE A 818 -16.69 11.37 12.77
CA ILE A 818 -16.36 10.01 13.22
C ILE A 818 -15.03 10.07 13.99
N PRO A 819 -15.06 10.21 15.33
CA PRO A 819 -13.85 10.13 16.11
C PRO A 819 -13.21 8.75 15.94
N THR A 820 -11.89 8.71 15.89
CA THR A 820 -11.11 7.46 15.78
C THR A 820 -10.09 7.35 16.91
N GLU A 821 -9.62 6.14 17.15
CA GLU A 821 -8.45 5.87 17.98
C GLU A 821 -7.56 4.83 17.32
N THR A 822 -6.26 4.87 17.62
CA THR A 822 -5.28 3.90 17.15
C THR A 822 -4.70 3.14 18.33
N GLN A 823 -4.72 1.80 18.26
CA GLN A 823 -4.09 0.92 19.25
C GLN A 823 -3.14 -0.06 18.54
N SER A 824 -2.03 -0.41 19.18
CA SER A 824 -1.02 -1.32 18.61
C SER A 824 -1.00 -2.66 19.33
N PHE A 825 -0.87 -3.72 18.54
CA PHE A 825 -0.90 -5.11 18.99
C PHE A 825 0.30 -5.89 18.44
N ILE A 826 0.74 -6.92 19.15
CA ILE A 826 1.77 -7.85 18.68
C ILE A 826 1.09 -8.91 17.81
N LEU A 827 1.72 -9.32 16.71
CA LEU A 827 1.27 -10.43 15.88
C LEU A 827 2.12 -11.69 16.17
N PHE A 828 1.50 -12.86 16.09
CA PHE A 828 2.09 -14.16 16.46
C PHE A 828 1.99 -15.19 15.32
N ASP A 829 3.04 -16.01 15.18
CA ASP A 829 3.13 -17.18 14.27
C ASP A 829 3.58 -18.40 15.12
N ASP A 830 2.87 -18.63 16.22
CA ASP A 830 3.24 -19.57 17.29
C ASP A 830 2.17 -20.63 17.62
N GLY A 831 1.09 -20.67 16.84
CA GLY A 831 -0.07 -21.53 17.05
C GLY A 831 -0.92 -21.13 18.26
N THR A 832 -0.82 -19.88 18.70
CA THR A 832 -1.61 -19.31 19.81
C THR A 832 -2.12 -17.91 19.46
N HIS A 833 -2.86 -17.25 20.36
CA HIS A 833 -3.41 -15.89 20.15
C HIS A 833 -4.28 -15.73 18.88
N GLY A 834 -4.95 -16.79 18.44
CA GLY A 834 -5.78 -16.79 17.23
C GLY A 834 -5.08 -17.38 16.01
N ASP A 835 -3.74 -17.48 16.03
CA ASP A 835 -3.00 -18.29 15.07
C ASP A 835 -3.27 -19.78 15.33
N THR A 836 -3.64 -20.49 14.28
CA THR A 836 -4.00 -21.91 14.34
C THR A 836 -2.82 -22.85 14.07
N THR A 837 -1.72 -22.33 13.48
CA THR A 837 -0.57 -23.11 13.00
C THR A 837 0.74 -22.38 13.21
N ALA A 838 1.56 -22.87 14.14
CA ALA A 838 2.88 -22.32 14.37
C ALA A 838 3.82 -22.49 13.16
N ASN A 839 4.58 -21.45 12.84
CA ASN A 839 5.62 -21.38 11.80
C ASN A 839 5.09 -21.65 10.38
N ASP A 840 3.89 -21.20 10.06
CA ASP A 840 3.36 -21.25 8.70
C ASP A 840 3.55 -19.93 7.92
N HIS A 841 4.23 -18.97 8.54
CA HIS A 841 4.53 -17.64 8.03
C HIS A 841 3.31 -16.71 7.95
N TYR A 842 2.25 -16.99 8.72
CA TYR A 842 1.16 -16.07 9.01
C TYR A 842 1.32 -15.51 10.42
N TRP A 843 1.31 -14.19 10.53
CA TRP A 843 1.37 -13.46 11.79
C TRP A 843 0.00 -12.88 12.09
N GLU A 844 -0.58 -13.33 13.19
CA GLU A 844 -2.00 -13.13 13.51
C GLU A 844 -2.20 -12.65 14.94
N ILE A 845 -3.34 -12.02 15.18
CA ILE A 845 -3.85 -11.81 16.53
C ILE A 845 -5.38 -11.78 16.58
N ASP A 846 -5.92 -12.45 17.58
CA ASP A 846 -7.30 -12.31 18.02
C ASP A 846 -7.49 -11.01 18.82
N LEU A 847 -8.13 -10.01 18.21
CA LEU A 847 -8.53 -8.81 18.96
C LEU A 847 -9.77 -9.10 19.83
N PRO A 848 -9.92 -8.42 20.98
CA PRO A 848 -11.09 -8.60 21.83
C PRO A 848 -12.40 -8.38 21.06
N ALA A 849 -13.45 -9.16 21.33
CA ALA A 849 -14.75 -9.04 20.65
C ALA A 849 -15.38 -7.63 20.74
N GLY A 850 -15.10 -6.87 21.81
CA GLY A 850 -15.53 -5.47 21.93
C GLY A 850 -14.71 -4.47 21.08
N PHE A 851 -13.68 -4.92 20.37
CA PHE A 851 -12.86 -4.05 19.54
C PHE A 851 -13.64 -3.55 18.30
N THR A 852 -14.57 -4.37 17.81
CA THR A 852 -15.52 -4.11 16.71
C THR A 852 -16.88 -3.61 17.22
N GLU A 853 -16.91 -2.86 18.32
CA GLU A 853 -18.16 -2.32 18.88
C GLU A 853 -18.93 -1.44 17.87
N PHE A 854 -18.21 -0.71 17.02
CA PHE A 854 -18.77 0.21 16.02
C PHE A 854 -18.54 -0.31 14.60
N ASP A 855 -19.53 -0.15 13.74
CA ASP A 855 -19.39 -0.40 12.30
C ASP A 855 -18.69 0.79 11.61
N GLY A 856 -18.00 0.50 10.51
CA GLY A 856 -17.21 1.47 9.75
C GLY A 856 -15.91 0.88 9.23
N GLU A 857 -15.02 1.75 8.74
CA GLU A 857 -13.70 1.37 8.23
C GLU A 857 -12.67 1.29 9.36
N TYR A 858 -11.93 0.19 9.38
CA TYR A 858 -10.82 -0.08 10.28
C TYR A 858 -9.54 -0.09 9.44
N GLN A 859 -8.55 0.74 9.79
CA GLN A 859 -7.28 0.79 9.07
C GLN A 859 -6.22 0.01 9.84
N LEU A 860 -5.56 -0.93 9.16
CA LEU A 860 -4.53 -1.79 9.72
C LEU A 860 -3.19 -1.39 9.10
N HIS A 861 -2.20 -1.11 9.93
CA HIS A 861 -0.82 -0.82 9.52
C HIS A 861 0.14 -1.73 10.27
N ALA A 862 0.69 -2.71 9.56
CA ALA A 862 1.64 -3.66 10.11
C ALA A 862 3.09 -3.23 9.93
N TYR A 863 3.89 -3.50 10.95
CA TYR A 863 5.33 -3.25 11.01
C TYR A 863 6.06 -4.54 11.34
N PHE A 864 6.98 -4.93 10.47
CA PHE A 864 7.79 -6.13 10.60
C PHE A 864 9.25 -5.76 10.70
N THR A 865 9.96 -6.29 11.70
CA THR A 865 11.42 -6.27 11.78
C THR A 865 11.94 -7.68 11.56
N LEU A 866 12.58 -7.91 10.41
CA LEU A 866 13.07 -9.22 9.97
C LEU A 866 14.57 -9.28 10.16
N CYS A 867 15.05 -10.19 11.01
CA CYS A 867 16.47 -10.30 11.35
C CYS A 867 17.09 -11.58 10.79
N GLN A 868 18.34 -11.49 10.35
CA GLN A 868 19.15 -12.63 9.91
C GLN A 868 20.52 -12.60 10.57
N ILE A 869 21.07 -13.78 10.82
CA ILE A 869 22.44 -13.95 11.28
C ILE A 869 23.34 -14.16 10.06
N SER A 870 24.26 -13.22 9.85
CA SER A 870 25.32 -13.35 8.85
C SER A 870 26.25 -14.53 9.14
N SER A 871 27.04 -14.97 8.15
CA SER A 871 28.02 -16.06 8.31
C SER A 871 29.09 -15.80 9.38
N CYS A 872 29.32 -14.54 9.77
CA CYS A 872 30.22 -14.15 10.85
C CYS A 872 29.54 -14.02 12.23
N GLY A 873 28.25 -14.38 12.34
CA GLY A 873 27.51 -14.39 13.60
C GLY A 873 26.88 -13.05 14.00
N ARG A 874 26.95 -12.01 13.16
CA ARG A 874 26.28 -10.72 13.41
C ARG A 874 24.83 -10.76 12.94
N GLU A 875 23.90 -10.39 13.81
CA GLU A 875 22.49 -10.20 13.46
C GLU A 875 22.29 -8.82 12.78
N THR A 876 21.60 -8.82 11.64
CA THR A 876 21.20 -7.63 10.87
C THR A 876 19.71 -7.69 10.62
N CYS A 877 19.00 -6.57 10.75
CA CYS A 877 17.54 -6.53 10.65
C CYS A 877 17.07 -5.48 9.63
N VAL A 878 16.00 -5.80 8.92
CA VAL A 878 15.31 -4.89 8.01
C VAL A 878 13.88 -4.65 8.45
N LYS A 879 13.33 -3.47 8.11
CA LYS A 879 11.93 -3.15 8.33
C LYS A 879 11.11 -3.33 7.08
N ARG A 880 9.85 -3.75 7.26
CA ARG A 880 8.85 -3.94 6.21
C ARG A 880 7.51 -3.47 6.74
N GLU A 881 6.72 -2.85 5.88
CA GLU A 881 5.40 -2.37 6.24
C GLU A 881 4.35 -2.84 5.24
N ALA A 882 3.13 -3.02 5.73
CA ALA A 882 1.97 -3.33 4.90
C ALA A 882 0.72 -2.68 5.51
N GLN A 883 -0.21 -2.27 4.66
CA GLN A 883 -1.46 -1.64 5.07
C GLN A 883 -2.66 -2.29 4.40
N GLN A 884 -3.80 -2.29 5.11
CA GLN A 884 -5.09 -2.75 4.61
C GLN A 884 -6.21 -1.99 5.32
N THR A 885 -7.31 -1.73 4.61
CA THR A 885 -8.57 -1.27 5.22
C THR A 885 -9.54 -2.45 5.27
N ILE A 886 -10.20 -2.65 6.42
CA ILE A 886 -11.27 -3.64 6.61
C ILE A 886 -12.56 -2.89 6.95
N THR A 887 -13.67 -3.21 6.28
CA THR A 887 -14.98 -2.71 6.66
C THR A 887 -15.65 -3.65 7.67
N VAL A 888 -16.03 -3.12 8.84
CA VAL A 888 -16.87 -3.82 9.82
C VAL A 888 -18.32 -3.41 9.61
N HIS A 889 -19.20 -4.39 9.42
CA HIS A 889 -20.62 -4.17 9.18
C HIS A 889 -21.43 -4.26 10.48
N PRO A 890 -22.56 -3.55 10.61
CA PRO A 890 -23.43 -3.67 11.78
C PRO A 890 -24.02 -5.08 11.86
N ARG A 891 -23.85 -5.77 12.99
CA ARG A 891 -24.48 -7.07 13.26
C ARG A 891 -25.95 -6.87 13.59
N LEU A 892 -26.85 -7.49 12.84
CA LEU A 892 -28.29 -7.38 13.07
C LEU A 892 -28.72 -8.06 14.37
N HIS A 893 -29.61 -7.39 15.10
CA HIS A 893 -30.37 -7.98 16.18
C HIS A 893 -31.53 -8.83 15.64
N THR A 894 -31.92 -9.88 16.37
CA THR A 894 -33.04 -10.75 15.97
C THR A 894 -34.42 -10.11 16.13
N GLU A 895 -34.51 -9.02 16.89
CA GLU A 895 -35.72 -8.20 16.99
C GLU A 895 -35.66 -7.04 16.01
N CYS A 896 -36.74 -6.85 15.25
CA CYS A 896 -36.85 -5.80 14.25
C CYS A 896 -38.30 -5.29 14.21
N LYS A 897 -38.49 -3.98 14.04
CA LYS A 897 -39.82 -3.40 13.79
C LYS A 897 -40.17 -3.59 12.33
N TYR A 898 -41.38 -4.06 12.04
CA TYR A 898 -41.84 -4.23 10.66
C TYR A 898 -43.31 -3.83 10.51
N HIS A 899 -43.67 -3.49 9.28
CA HIS A 899 -45.02 -3.23 8.82
C HIS A 899 -45.26 -4.00 7.51
N VAL A 900 -46.45 -4.57 7.37
CA VAL A 900 -46.85 -5.29 6.15
C VAL A 900 -48.00 -4.50 5.52
N ASP A 901 -47.74 -3.94 4.34
CA ASP A 901 -48.71 -3.12 3.62
C ASP A 901 -49.85 -3.97 3.02
N LYS A 902 -50.94 -3.29 2.64
CA LYS A 902 -52.15 -3.92 2.09
C LYS A 902 -51.86 -4.61 0.75
N SER A 903 -52.47 -5.78 0.55
CA SER A 903 -52.28 -6.60 -0.64
C SER A 903 -52.94 -6.01 -1.89
N SER A 904 -52.29 -6.24 -3.04
CA SER A 904 -52.91 -6.13 -4.36
C SER A 904 -53.03 -7.54 -4.98
N ILE A 905 -54.13 -7.79 -5.69
CA ILE A 905 -54.44 -9.11 -6.25
C ILE A 905 -54.08 -9.14 -7.73
N GLN A 906 -53.28 -10.12 -8.14
CA GLN A 906 -53.00 -10.39 -9.56
C GLN A 906 -53.23 -11.89 -9.83
N GLY A 907 -54.44 -12.25 -10.29
CA GLY A 907 -54.83 -13.66 -10.50
C GLY A 907 -55.10 -14.39 -9.18
N TYR A 908 -54.40 -15.50 -8.92
CA TYR A 908 -54.49 -16.31 -7.68
C TYR A 908 -53.37 -16.00 -6.66
N THR A 909 -52.51 -15.03 -6.97
CA THR A 909 -51.39 -14.60 -6.13
C THR A 909 -51.63 -13.20 -5.60
N ASP A 910 -51.42 -13.03 -4.29
CA ASP A 910 -51.41 -11.73 -3.63
C ASP A 910 -49.98 -11.20 -3.61
N THR A 911 -49.82 -9.90 -3.84
CA THR A 911 -48.55 -9.20 -3.62
C THR A 911 -48.64 -8.30 -2.40
N LYS A 912 -47.64 -8.38 -1.51
CA LYS A 912 -47.48 -7.53 -0.33
C LYS A 912 -46.09 -6.90 -0.33
N THR A 913 -46.00 -5.70 0.23
CA THR A 913 -44.73 -5.06 0.55
C THR A 913 -44.50 -5.19 2.05
N VAL A 914 -43.39 -5.81 2.43
CA VAL A 914 -42.94 -5.92 3.81
C VAL A 914 -41.91 -4.83 4.04
N THR A 915 -42.24 -3.82 4.82
CA THR A 915 -41.32 -2.76 5.23
C THR A 915 -40.76 -3.09 6.61
N PHE A 916 -39.45 -3.09 6.79
CA PHE A 916 -38.80 -3.42 8.04
C PHE A 916 -37.67 -2.43 8.37
N TYR A 917 -37.45 -2.23 9.67
CA TYR A 917 -36.51 -1.26 10.24
C TYR A 917 -35.53 -2.04 11.10
N PRO A 918 -34.45 -2.58 10.50
CA PRO A 918 -33.46 -3.36 11.23
C PRO A 918 -32.70 -2.48 12.23
N ILE A 919 -32.32 -3.10 13.33
CA ILE A 919 -31.42 -2.52 14.33
C ILE A 919 -30.23 -3.46 14.51
N ASP A 920 -29.09 -2.90 14.90
CA ASP A 920 -27.93 -3.69 15.30
C ASP A 920 -28.11 -4.27 16.71
N VAL A 921 -27.17 -5.14 17.12
CA VAL A 921 -27.14 -5.77 18.46
C VAL A 921 -27.05 -4.77 19.62
N ASN A 922 -26.63 -3.53 19.35
CA ASN A 922 -26.56 -2.43 20.32
C ASN A 922 -27.83 -1.56 20.31
N GLY A 923 -28.83 -1.89 19.48
CA GLY A 923 -30.08 -1.16 19.33
C GLY A 923 -29.98 0.06 18.39
N CYS A 924 -28.87 0.24 17.67
CA CYS A 924 -28.70 1.30 16.70
C CYS A 924 -29.50 1.00 15.43
N PRO A 925 -30.36 1.90 14.94
CA PRO A 925 -31.02 1.73 13.66
C PRO A 925 -30.01 1.61 12.52
N LEU A 926 -30.30 0.73 11.58
CA LEU A 926 -29.51 0.65 10.36
C LEU A 926 -29.73 1.91 9.51
N GLY A 927 -28.64 2.52 9.04
CA GLY A 927 -28.68 3.60 8.06
C GLY A 927 -29.09 3.08 6.66
N PRO A 928 -29.18 3.96 5.65
CA PRO A 928 -29.31 3.57 4.25
C PRO A 928 -28.07 2.82 3.72
N GLY A 929 -28.23 2.11 2.60
CA GLY A 929 -27.15 1.54 1.79
C GLY A 929 -26.65 0.15 2.22
N TYR A 930 -27.50 -0.64 2.88
CA TYR A 930 -27.19 -2.03 3.26
C TYR A 930 -28.01 -3.08 2.51
N THR A 931 -28.73 -2.70 1.45
CA THR A 931 -29.60 -3.62 0.69
C THR A 931 -28.86 -4.90 0.25
N ASP A 932 -27.63 -4.79 -0.25
CA ASP A 932 -26.81 -5.92 -0.72
C ASP A 932 -26.28 -6.82 0.42
N HIS A 933 -26.32 -6.35 1.68
CA HIS A 933 -25.89 -7.13 2.86
C HIS A 933 -27.04 -7.92 3.50
N LEU A 934 -28.28 -7.68 3.04
CA LEU A 934 -29.48 -8.33 3.56
C LEU A 934 -29.91 -9.48 2.63
N VAL A 935 -29.99 -10.68 3.20
CA VAL A 935 -30.53 -11.86 2.52
C VAL A 935 -32.00 -12.00 2.90
N VAL A 936 -32.88 -11.64 1.96
CA VAL A 936 -34.33 -11.77 2.11
C VAL A 936 -34.81 -13.02 1.38
N SER A 937 -35.61 -13.86 2.05
CA SER A 937 -36.06 -15.13 1.49
C SER A 937 -37.48 -15.46 1.89
N GLY A 938 -38.24 -16.06 0.97
CA GLY A 938 -39.62 -16.50 1.23
C GLY A 938 -39.66 -17.94 1.74
N CYS A 939 -40.57 -18.22 2.68
CA CYS A 939 -40.93 -19.59 3.04
C CYS A 939 -42.03 -20.17 2.12
N THR A 940 -42.49 -21.40 2.39
CA THR A 940 -43.40 -22.16 1.50
C THR A 940 -44.54 -21.31 0.92
N GLY A 941 -44.56 -21.18 -0.41
CA GLY A 941 -45.60 -20.44 -1.13
C GLY A 941 -45.42 -18.92 -1.13
N VAL A 942 -44.27 -18.39 -0.69
CA VAL A 942 -43.87 -16.98 -0.75
C VAL A 942 -42.64 -16.84 -1.66
N GLN A 943 -42.68 -15.91 -2.62
CA GLN A 943 -41.54 -15.56 -3.48
C GLN A 943 -41.16 -14.09 -3.30
N VAL A 944 -39.87 -13.82 -3.12
CA VAL A 944 -39.33 -12.46 -3.08
C VAL A 944 -39.17 -11.95 -4.52
N ILE A 945 -39.86 -10.87 -4.83
CA ILE A 945 -39.86 -10.21 -6.15
C ILE A 945 -38.71 -9.21 -6.24
N GLY A 946 -38.44 -8.48 -5.14
CA GLY A 946 -37.37 -7.51 -5.07
C GLY A 946 -37.17 -6.99 -3.66
N VAL A 947 -35.98 -6.49 -3.39
CA VAL A 947 -35.60 -5.82 -2.14
C VAL A 947 -35.13 -4.42 -2.49
N GLY A 948 -35.48 -3.43 -1.66
CA GLY A 948 -35.03 -2.05 -1.80
C GLY A 948 -35.07 -1.32 -0.47
N GLU A 949 -34.87 -0.02 -0.49
CA GLU A 949 -34.86 0.83 0.69
C GLU A 949 -35.55 2.18 0.44
N ASP A 950 -36.01 2.82 1.52
CA ASP A 950 -36.62 4.15 1.48
C ASP A 950 -35.61 5.29 1.58
N GLY A 951 -34.32 4.97 1.77
CA GLY A 951 -33.23 5.94 1.96
C GLY A 951 -33.16 6.59 3.34
N TYR A 952 -34.04 6.20 4.27
CA TYR A 952 -34.18 6.77 5.61
C TYR A 952 -34.11 5.69 6.71
N GLY A 953 -33.47 4.55 6.41
CA GLY A 953 -33.31 3.41 7.31
C GLY A 953 -34.46 2.39 7.28
N GLY A 954 -35.43 2.54 6.39
CA GLY A 954 -36.48 1.55 6.11
C GLY A 954 -36.12 0.70 4.90
N TYR A 955 -36.22 -0.62 5.05
CA TYR A 955 -35.98 -1.60 3.99
C TYR A 955 -37.29 -2.25 3.57
N GLN A 956 -37.43 -2.56 2.29
CA GLN A 956 -38.66 -3.08 1.71
C GLN A 956 -38.40 -4.38 0.96
N ALA A 957 -39.23 -5.38 1.21
CA ALA A 957 -39.27 -6.62 0.43
C ALA A 957 -40.64 -6.75 -0.24
N ASN A 958 -40.65 -6.71 -1.57
CA ASN A 958 -41.84 -7.00 -2.36
C ASN A 958 -41.96 -8.51 -2.51
N VAL A 959 -43.08 -9.08 -2.08
CA VAL A 959 -43.30 -10.53 -2.11
C VAL A 959 -44.61 -10.90 -2.77
N SER A 960 -44.62 -12.01 -3.50
CA SER A 960 -45.83 -12.68 -3.96
C SER A 960 -46.09 -13.93 -3.14
N TYR A 961 -47.36 -14.22 -2.85
CA TYR A 961 -47.74 -15.44 -2.15
C TYR A 961 -49.13 -15.93 -2.56
N VAL A 962 -49.44 -17.20 -2.24
CA VAL A 962 -50.76 -17.80 -2.48
C VAL A 962 -51.55 -17.88 -1.17
N PRO A 963 -52.65 -17.12 -0.98
CA PRO A 963 -53.39 -17.10 0.28
C PRO A 963 -53.86 -18.49 0.74
N GLY A 964 -53.75 -18.76 2.05
CA GLY A 964 -54.24 -19.99 2.67
C GLY A 964 -53.27 -21.19 2.66
N ASN A 965 -52.05 -21.01 2.14
CA ASN A 965 -51.03 -22.07 2.06
C ASN A 965 -50.12 -22.10 3.31
N GLY A 966 -50.69 -22.45 4.47
CA GLY A 966 -49.95 -22.59 5.73
C GLY A 966 -49.43 -21.28 6.34
N GLN A 967 -48.42 -21.35 7.22
CA GLN A 967 -47.75 -20.17 7.78
C GLN A 967 -46.82 -19.55 6.73
N GLN A 968 -47.17 -18.34 6.29
CA GLN A 968 -46.46 -17.62 5.24
C GLN A 968 -45.68 -16.48 5.86
N TYR A 969 -44.37 -16.48 5.65
CA TYR A 969 -43.46 -15.49 6.19
C TYR A 969 -42.26 -15.30 5.28
N VAL A 970 -41.60 -14.15 5.47
CA VAL A 970 -40.31 -13.81 4.88
C VAL A 970 -39.27 -13.92 5.99
N THR A 971 -38.10 -14.45 5.66
CA THR A 971 -36.92 -14.40 6.52
C THR A 971 -35.98 -13.32 6.05
N ILE A 972 -35.44 -12.55 6.98
CA ILE A 972 -34.38 -11.57 6.74
C ILE A 972 -33.17 -12.04 7.55
N ALA A 973 -32.03 -12.19 6.88
CA ALA A 973 -30.74 -12.50 7.50
C ALA A 973 -29.64 -11.60 6.94
N GLN A 974 -28.45 -11.68 7.54
CA GLN A 974 -27.25 -11.10 6.95
C GLN A 974 -26.52 -12.17 6.13
N TYR A 975 -25.86 -11.75 5.06
CA TYR A 975 -24.96 -12.60 4.30
C TYR A 975 -23.91 -13.25 5.23
N GLY A 976 -23.59 -14.53 5.06
CA GLY A 976 -22.67 -15.23 5.97
C GLY A 976 -23.18 -15.47 7.40
N ARG A 977 -24.45 -15.15 7.72
CA ARG A 977 -25.07 -15.40 9.03
C ARG A 977 -26.46 -16.04 8.90
N PRO A 978 -26.57 -17.23 8.27
CA PRO A 978 -27.86 -17.86 7.93
C PRO A 978 -28.68 -18.30 9.16
N SER A 979 -28.09 -18.37 10.35
CA SER A 979 -28.78 -18.73 11.59
C SER A 979 -29.55 -17.57 12.25
N ASN A 980 -29.19 -16.32 11.94
CA ASN A 980 -29.74 -15.12 12.59
C ASN A 980 -30.94 -14.58 11.80
N LEU A 981 -31.98 -15.39 11.67
CA LEU A 981 -33.14 -15.09 10.82
C LEU A 981 -34.24 -14.33 11.59
N ILE A 982 -34.60 -13.16 11.09
CA ILE A 982 -35.81 -12.43 11.48
C ILE A 982 -36.98 -12.98 10.65
N LYS A 983 -38.06 -13.44 11.31
CA LYS A 983 -39.27 -13.92 10.62
C LYS A 983 -40.35 -12.85 10.61
N VAL A 984 -40.77 -12.43 9.42
CA VAL A 984 -41.88 -11.50 9.23
C VAL A 984 -43.07 -12.24 8.62
N TYR A 985 -44.12 -12.46 9.43
CA TYR A 985 -45.33 -13.15 9.00
C TYR A 985 -46.19 -12.23 8.14
N LEU A 986 -46.73 -12.78 7.04
CA LEU A 986 -47.56 -12.03 6.09
C LEU A 986 -49.02 -11.91 6.52
N SER A 987 -49.46 -12.62 7.56
CA SER A 987 -50.85 -12.68 8.04
C SER A 987 -51.20 -11.58 9.02
#